data_AF-A0A915B1E5-F1
#
_entry.id   AF-A0A915B1E5-F1
#
_cell.length_a   1.000
_cell.length_b   1.000
_cell.length_c   1.000
_cell.angle_alpha   90.00
_cell.angle_beta   90.00
_cell.angle_gamma   90.00
#
_symmetry.space_group_name_H-M   'P 1'
#
loop_
_entity.id
_entity.type
_entity.pdbx_description
1 polymer ?
#
loop_
_entity_poly.entity_id
_entity_poly.type
_entity_poly.pdbx_seq_one_letter_code
_entity_poly.pdbx_strand_id
1 'polypeptide(L)'
;NGSTRGYDELIPFSISVVKEKRPYAKWSELGYGRGIMAARTVINRLHSWLARNNYTQVFVDQMNFDIVAITRHNPETHDTVILVAHTAFVKGAICLERPPVRDVYFEGSLDEVIFEAQIYAKPDVMEVEDENVLNGLRGYGVMVREHLKPYESKLTKVHGTENGHIELNNFPAGCVIAFKVSPLKSAAENIAGIRALLSGENKQLDQDLHSCLERMSLQSFNRVLFRCDAEEYDDFANGAYNVPNFGSFVYCGLQGLMPVLNKIREHNDLGHPLCGNLRDGVWLCEYIVNRLIRYEPTKELGEIVERMFEPLKSIQRYLRPCYFEAIFSRLYNATREELRKKLHPSLLSASKFVRALALSSVSFMGAIESAKLAPLSPSIQLDDRLPSSMAAGLPHFSVGIWRNWGRDTFIALPGCLLVTGRYKDARNLILSYGGAMRHGLIPNLLAEGQTSRYNCRDAVWFWLYAIVKYIEKAPHGEQILRDKVLRLYPHDEAIYGVDQKEEELHATMYDALSRHFYGISFRERNAGRQIDEHMNDDGFNVTAYVNRETGFICGGNRWNCGTWMDKMGSSDRSGNEGVPATPRDGAAVELQGLAFAVLECLDHLHSKGLFPHSGVSKGSLFWTWADWSLKLKTNFERCFFVDDDDRTPCVNRRYIIKDSFGSTAQYTDYQLRPNFTIALAVAPKLMSAKNAWSAICIAEEVLLGPLGIKTLDPKDWNYGGYYNNDEDSIVKKTAKGWNYHQGPEWLWVAAYFLRAKLSIAKELNDEAIYDRAVRSVRARMGSYWEHMQSSPWCSLPELCNENGAFCAGSCPAQAWSVGCLLETADQLYNYH
;
A
#
# COMPACT_ATOMS: atom_id res chain seq x y z
N ASN A 1 47.15 4.90 9.63
CA ASN A 1 47.69 6.26 9.34
C ASN A 1 49.20 6.23 9.28
N GLY A 2 49.81 7.08 8.44
CA GLY A 2 51.25 7.28 8.38
C GLY A 2 51.60 8.74 8.12
N SER A 3 52.76 9.18 8.60
CA SER A 3 53.39 10.48 8.30
C SER A 3 54.77 10.25 7.71
N THR A 4 55.27 11.21 6.93
CA THR A 4 56.65 11.21 6.48
C THR A 4 57.60 11.56 7.63
N ARG A 5 58.76 10.90 7.71
CA ARG A 5 59.82 11.28 8.65
C ARG A 5 60.26 12.72 8.36
N GLY A 6 60.26 13.58 9.37
CA GLY A 6 60.43 15.02 9.25
C GLY A 6 59.18 15.83 9.57
N TYR A 7 57.98 15.26 9.37
CA TYR A 7 56.73 15.96 9.68
C TYR A 7 56.56 16.16 11.19
N ASP A 8 56.76 15.08 11.96
CA ASP A 8 56.57 15.09 13.41
C ASP A 8 57.65 15.89 14.15
N GLU A 9 58.83 16.02 13.53
CA GLU A 9 59.94 16.85 14.01
C GLU A 9 59.81 18.31 13.56
N LEU A 10 58.79 18.64 12.75
CA LEU A 10 58.56 19.97 12.17
C LEU A 10 59.76 20.46 11.35
N ILE A 11 60.22 19.69 10.36
CA ILE A 11 61.22 20.18 9.40
C ILE A 11 60.58 21.32 8.56
N PRO A 12 61.17 22.52 8.53
CA PRO A 12 60.51 23.73 8.03
C PRO A 12 60.46 23.83 6.49
N PHE A 13 61.04 22.86 5.78
CA PHE A 13 61.10 22.82 4.33
C PHE A 13 60.78 21.42 3.79
N SER A 14 60.38 21.37 2.52
CA SER A 14 60.21 20.10 1.81
C SER A 14 61.57 19.47 1.53
N ILE A 15 61.78 18.24 2.03
CA ILE A 15 63.04 17.51 1.84
C ILE A 15 63.19 17.11 0.37
N SER A 16 64.22 17.65 -0.29
CA SER A 16 64.54 17.26 -1.66
C SER A 16 65.12 15.86 -1.71
N VAL A 17 64.41 14.93 -2.35
CA VAL A 17 64.89 13.55 -2.59
C VAL A 17 66.16 13.48 -3.46
N VAL A 18 66.55 14.58 -4.10
CA VAL A 18 67.75 14.68 -4.95
C VAL A 18 68.89 15.39 -4.22
N LYS A 19 68.60 16.55 -3.62
CA LYS A 19 69.62 17.49 -3.14
C LYS A 19 69.96 17.31 -1.66
N GLU A 20 69.03 16.84 -0.83
CA GLU A 20 69.28 16.67 0.60
C GLU A 20 70.13 15.40 0.84
N LYS A 21 71.23 15.56 1.60
CA LYS A 21 72.18 14.48 1.90
C LYS A 21 72.38 14.27 3.40
N ARG A 22 71.90 15.20 4.24
CA ARG A 22 71.97 15.06 5.70
C ARG A 22 71.11 13.87 6.15
N PRO A 23 71.62 12.96 6.99
CA PRO A 23 70.78 11.94 7.60
C PRO A 23 69.79 12.56 8.59
N TYR A 24 68.65 11.89 8.81
CA TYR A 24 67.78 12.22 9.94
C TYR A 24 68.51 11.98 11.26
N ALA A 25 68.32 12.89 12.22
CA ALA A 25 68.76 12.66 13.59
C ALA A 25 68.16 11.37 14.15
N LYS A 26 68.89 10.68 15.01
CA LYS A 26 68.38 9.43 15.63
C LYS A 26 67.27 9.77 16.61
N TRP A 27 66.29 8.88 16.78
CA TRP A 27 65.20 9.07 17.75
C TRP A 27 65.72 9.26 19.19
N SER A 28 66.82 8.58 19.55
CA SER A 28 67.51 8.74 20.83
C SER A 28 68.09 10.14 21.07
N GLU A 29 68.37 10.89 20.00
CA GLU A 29 68.98 12.23 20.05
C GLU A 29 67.93 13.36 20.02
N LEU A 30 66.71 13.08 19.55
CA LEU A 30 65.65 14.07 19.39
C LEU A 30 64.90 14.32 20.72
N GLY A 31 64.73 13.30 21.56
CA GLY A 31 63.97 13.38 22.81
C GLY A 31 62.44 13.47 22.61
N TYR A 32 61.67 13.15 23.65
CA TYR A 32 60.20 13.06 23.57
C TYR A 32 59.50 14.40 23.29
N GLY A 33 60.12 15.52 23.68
CA GLY A 33 59.57 16.87 23.57
C GLY A 33 59.85 17.58 22.24
N ARG A 34 60.36 16.88 21.22
CA ARG A 34 60.73 17.48 19.93
C ARG A 34 59.54 17.56 18.98
N GLY A 35 59.37 18.72 18.35
CA GLY A 35 58.26 18.99 17.43
C GLY A 35 56.91 18.62 18.05
N ILE A 36 56.15 17.79 17.34
CA ILE A 36 54.84 17.27 17.76
C ILE A 36 54.88 15.78 18.16
N MET A 37 56.07 15.21 18.40
CA MET A 37 56.23 13.78 18.72
C MET A 37 55.41 13.32 19.94
N ALA A 38 55.33 14.15 20.99
CA ALA A 38 54.50 13.86 22.16
C ALA A 38 53.01 13.73 21.79
N ALA A 39 52.47 14.67 21.01
CA ALA A 39 51.09 14.59 20.52
C ALA A 39 50.87 13.38 19.60
N ARG A 40 51.80 13.10 18.68
CA ARG A 40 51.73 11.93 17.79
C ARG A 40 51.62 10.64 18.59
N THR A 41 52.40 10.51 19.66
CA THR A 41 52.39 9.33 20.53
C THR A 41 51.02 9.10 21.16
N VAL A 42 50.41 10.16 21.70
CA VAL A 42 49.10 10.11 22.35
C VAL A 42 47.99 9.79 21.33
N ILE A 43 48.00 10.46 20.17
CA ILE A 43 47.02 10.23 19.10
C ILE A 43 47.12 8.80 18.55
N ASN A 44 48.33 8.26 18.36
CA ASN A 44 48.53 6.89 17.91
C ASN A 44 48.05 5.87 18.94
N ARG A 45 48.28 6.13 20.24
CA ARG A 45 47.74 5.29 21.32
C ARG A 45 46.21 5.32 21.32
N LEU A 46 45.59 6.49 21.24
CA LEU A 46 44.13 6.63 21.15
C LEU A 46 43.59 5.89 19.92
N HIS A 47 44.17 6.11 18.74
CA HIS A 47 43.74 5.45 17.51
C HIS A 47 43.81 3.91 17.61
N SER A 48 44.91 3.39 18.15
CA SER A 48 45.09 1.95 18.37
C SER A 48 44.08 1.41 19.39
N TRP A 49 43.79 2.17 20.44
CA TRP A 49 42.81 1.80 21.45
C TRP A 49 41.39 1.79 20.87
N LEU A 50 40.99 2.82 20.13
CA LEU A 50 39.70 2.90 19.45
C LEU A 50 39.48 1.71 18.51
N ALA A 51 40.50 1.38 17.71
CA ALA A 51 40.45 0.24 16.79
C ALA A 51 40.30 -1.11 17.53
N ARG A 52 41.06 -1.31 18.62
CA ARG A 52 40.98 -2.54 19.44
C ARG A 52 39.64 -2.69 20.18
N ASN A 53 38.99 -1.58 20.49
CA ASN A 53 37.71 -1.55 21.21
C ASN A 53 36.52 -1.27 20.28
N ASN A 54 36.63 -1.60 18.98
CA ASN A 54 35.53 -1.60 18.01
C ASN A 54 34.84 -0.25 17.77
N TYR A 55 35.53 0.88 17.90
CA TYR A 55 34.98 2.20 17.56
C TYR A 55 34.95 2.42 16.04
N THR A 56 33.95 1.86 15.38
CA THR A 56 33.87 1.78 13.90
C THR A 56 33.01 2.88 13.28
N GLN A 57 32.11 3.49 14.04
CA GLN A 57 31.26 4.59 13.54
C GLN A 57 31.98 5.93 13.70
N VAL A 58 31.81 6.83 12.72
CA VAL A 58 32.45 8.14 12.70
C VAL A 58 31.47 9.22 12.26
N PHE A 59 31.56 10.36 12.94
CA PHE A 59 30.88 11.59 12.57
C PHE A 59 31.90 12.72 12.60
N VAL A 60 31.89 13.58 11.57
CA VAL A 60 32.80 14.71 11.46
C VAL A 60 31.97 15.98 11.32
N ASP A 61 32.20 16.91 12.23
CA ASP A 61 31.51 18.20 12.28
C ASP A 61 32.53 19.33 12.09
N GLN A 62 32.38 20.07 11.00
CA GLN A 62 33.15 21.30 10.78
C GLN A 62 32.46 22.44 11.54
N MET A 63 32.88 22.67 12.78
CA MET A 63 32.25 23.62 13.69
C MET A 63 32.42 25.08 13.23
N ASN A 64 33.57 25.38 12.61
CA ASN A 64 33.82 26.59 11.82
C ASN A 64 34.94 26.31 10.80
N PHE A 65 35.47 27.33 10.12
CA PHE A 65 36.51 27.14 9.10
C PHE A 65 37.75 26.40 9.62
N ASP A 66 38.20 26.71 10.84
CA ASP A 66 39.45 26.18 11.40
C ASP A 66 39.25 25.11 12.49
N ILE A 67 38.03 24.83 12.93
CA ILE A 67 37.76 23.89 14.03
C ILE A 67 36.91 22.73 13.53
N VAL A 68 37.43 21.52 13.76
CA VAL A 68 36.79 20.27 13.40
C VAL A 68 36.60 19.41 14.64
N ALA A 69 35.39 18.92 14.87
CA ALA A 69 35.09 17.88 15.82
C ALA A 69 34.96 16.53 15.10
N ILE A 70 35.62 15.51 15.62
CA ILE A 70 35.61 14.14 15.11
C ILE A 70 35.09 13.26 16.23
N THR A 71 33.89 12.72 16.04
CA THR A 71 33.25 11.82 16.98
C THR A 71 33.38 10.39 16.49
N ARG A 72 33.82 9.49 17.38
CA ARG A 72 33.91 8.05 17.14
C ARG A 72 32.98 7.33 18.11
N HIS A 73 32.13 6.43 17.61
CA HIS A 73 31.24 5.63 18.45
C HIS A 73 31.61 4.14 18.36
N ASN A 74 31.51 3.47 19.50
CA ASN A 74 31.41 2.01 19.54
C ASN A 74 29.95 1.62 19.21
N PRO A 75 29.68 0.83 18.15
CA PRO A 75 28.31 0.49 17.74
C PRO A 75 27.58 -0.43 18.73
N GLU A 76 28.31 -1.08 19.64
CA GLU A 76 27.79 -1.95 20.67
C GLU A 76 27.58 -1.17 21.97
N THR A 77 28.62 -0.62 22.59
CA THR A 77 28.46 0.05 23.88
C THR A 77 27.87 1.45 23.74
N HIS A 78 27.93 2.06 22.56
CA HIS A 78 27.65 3.49 22.32
C HIS A 78 28.55 4.44 23.11
N ASP A 79 29.65 3.92 23.65
CA ASP A 79 30.72 4.75 24.15
C ASP A 79 31.24 5.62 23.00
N THR A 80 31.52 6.87 23.33
CA THR A 80 31.78 7.92 22.38
C THR A 80 33.08 8.61 22.73
N VAL A 81 33.93 8.82 21.72
CA VAL A 81 35.11 9.68 21.83
C VAL A 81 34.93 10.88 20.92
N ILE A 82 34.95 12.07 21.50
CA ILE A 82 34.84 13.34 20.77
C ILE A 82 36.21 14.01 20.78
N LEU A 83 36.82 14.17 19.62
CA LEU A 83 38.07 14.90 19.46
C LEU A 83 37.80 16.24 18.78
N VAL A 84 38.22 17.34 19.39
CA VAL A 84 38.13 18.69 18.82
C VAL A 84 39.53 19.16 18.46
N ALA A 85 39.73 19.58 17.22
CA ALA A 85 41.01 20.07 16.72
C ALA A 85 40.86 21.48 16.14
N HIS A 86 41.70 22.41 16.60
CA HIS A 86 41.85 23.75 16.04
C HIS A 86 43.03 23.75 15.08
N THR A 87 42.74 23.82 13.80
CA THR A 87 43.70 23.83 12.71
C THR A 87 44.42 25.18 12.59
N ALA A 88 45.52 25.21 11.84
CA ALA A 88 46.34 26.40 11.64
C ALA A 88 46.63 26.59 10.14
N PHE A 89 45.59 26.66 9.32
CA PHE A 89 45.73 26.72 7.85
C PHE A 89 46.26 28.07 7.35
N VAL A 90 45.93 29.18 8.02
CA VAL A 90 46.25 30.54 7.56
C VAL A 90 47.13 31.26 8.58
N LYS A 91 48.40 31.51 8.20
CA LYS A 91 49.41 32.16 9.06
C LYS A 91 48.99 33.52 9.65
N GLY A 92 48.13 34.27 8.94
CA GLY A 92 47.64 35.59 9.37
C GLY A 92 46.32 35.57 10.16
N ALA A 93 45.63 34.43 10.25
CA ALA A 93 44.35 34.27 10.95
C ALA A 93 44.47 33.41 12.22
N ILE A 94 45.69 33.20 12.71
CA ILE A 94 45.98 32.40 13.90
C ILE A 94 45.30 33.04 15.12
N CYS A 95 44.27 32.37 15.65
CA CYS A 95 43.67 32.74 16.92
C CYS A 95 44.63 32.36 18.05
N LEU A 96 45.04 33.34 18.85
CA LEU A 96 45.96 33.17 19.98
C LEU A 96 45.25 32.94 21.33
N GLU A 97 43.92 33.10 21.36
CA GLU A 97 43.11 33.00 22.58
C GLU A 97 41.91 32.04 22.37
N ARG A 98 40.68 32.55 22.46
CA ARG A 98 39.46 31.76 22.32
C ARG A 98 38.82 31.97 20.93
N PRO A 99 38.53 30.89 20.19
CA PRO A 99 37.85 31.00 18.91
C PRO A 99 36.34 31.28 19.07
N PRO A 100 35.72 32.06 18.16
CA PRO A 100 34.27 32.23 18.11
C PRO A 100 33.63 30.98 17.48
N VAL A 101 33.18 30.05 18.32
CA VAL A 101 32.56 28.79 17.89
C VAL A 101 31.47 28.38 18.86
N ARG A 102 30.48 27.63 18.37
CA ARG A 102 29.45 27.01 19.21
C ARG A 102 30.04 25.97 20.16
N ASP A 103 29.37 25.73 21.28
CA ASP A 103 29.77 24.71 22.23
C ASP A 103 29.54 23.29 21.68
N VAL A 104 30.28 22.31 22.24
CA VAL A 104 30.14 20.89 21.90
C VAL A 104 29.16 20.24 22.89
N TYR A 105 27.97 19.91 22.41
CA TYR A 105 26.95 19.22 23.21
C TYR A 105 27.17 17.70 23.17
N PHE A 106 26.93 17.03 24.29
CA PHE A 106 26.99 15.57 24.38
C PHE A 106 25.81 15.01 25.17
N GLU A 107 25.38 13.78 24.84
CA GLU A 107 24.38 13.03 25.59
C GLU A 107 25.01 11.77 26.18
N GLY A 108 24.95 11.63 27.50
CA GLY A 108 25.70 10.65 28.26
C GLY A 108 26.43 11.26 29.46
N SER A 109 27.29 10.45 30.09
CA SER A 109 28.21 10.87 31.15
C SER A 109 29.57 11.19 30.55
N LEU A 110 30.10 12.38 30.82
CA LEU A 110 31.46 12.77 30.46
C LEU A 110 32.44 12.18 31.49
N ASP A 111 33.10 11.10 31.10
CA ASP A 111 33.95 10.31 31.99
C ASP A 111 35.28 11.01 32.28
N GLU A 112 35.95 11.45 31.20
CA GLU A 112 37.28 12.04 31.28
C GLU A 112 37.61 12.90 30.05
N VAL A 113 38.61 13.76 30.22
CA VAL A 113 39.40 14.30 29.11
C VAL A 113 40.58 13.34 28.90
N ILE A 114 40.51 12.56 27.81
CA ILE A 114 41.53 11.56 27.47
C ILE A 114 42.89 12.24 27.34
N PHE A 115 42.94 13.34 26.60
CA PHE A 115 44.09 14.22 26.55
C PHE A 115 43.72 15.62 26.08
N GLU A 116 44.53 16.60 26.49
CA GLU A 116 44.62 17.93 25.87
C GLU A 116 46.06 18.16 25.40
N ALA A 117 46.21 18.69 24.19
CA ALA A 117 47.49 18.97 23.55
C ALA A 117 47.49 20.38 22.96
N GLN A 118 48.51 21.17 23.29
CA GLN A 118 48.68 22.53 22.80
C GLN A 118 50.11 22.73 22.31
N ILE A 119 50.25 23.15 21.05
CA ILE A 119 51.54 23.61 20.52
C ILE A 119 51.89 24.97 21.15
N TYR A 120 53.16 25.16 21.53
CA TYR A 120 53.67 26.41 22.04
C TYR A 120 55.02 26.75 21.43
N ALA A 121 55.29 28.05 21.28
CA ALA A 121 56.60 28.55 20.89
C ALA A 121 57.47 28.76 22.14
N LYS A 122 58.77 28.52 22.00
CA LYS A 122 59.80 28.78 23.00
C LYS A 122 60.50 30.08 22.61
N PRO A 123 60.15 31.23 23.21
CA PRO A 123 60.57 32.55 22.74
C PRO A 123 62.10 32.75 22.74
N ASP A 124 62.83 32.01 23.58
CA ASP A 124 64.29 32.17 23.76
C ASP A 124 65.13 31.16 22.97
N VAL A 125 64.52 30.39 22.07
CA VAL A 125 65.23 29.38 21.27
C VAL A 125 65.41 29.89 19.84
N MET A 126 66.65 30.21 19.47
CA MET A 126 66.99 30.50 18.07
C MET A 126 66.92 29.23 17.23
N GLU A 127 66.17 29.30 16.13
CA GLU A 127 66.11 28.25 15.13
C GLU A 127 67.40 28.28 14.29
N VAL A 128 68.33 27.40 14.61
CA VAL A 128 69.55 27.18 13.83
C VAL A 128 69.47 25.79 13.23
N GLU A 129 69.48 25.73 11.90
CA GLU A 129 69.59 24.45 11.19
C GLU A 129 70.92 23.77 11.53
N ASP A 130 70.85 22.46 11.75
CA ASP A 130 72.05 21.67 11.95
C ASP A 130 72.65 21.31 10.59
N GLU A 131 73.93 21.64 10.41
CA GLU A 131 74.65 21.42 9.16
C GLU A 131 74.85 19.92 8.85
N ASN A 132 74.76 19.06 9.87
CA ASN A 132 75.09 17.64 9.76
C ASN A 132 73.87 16.71 9.81
N VAL A 133 72.77 17.10 10.46
CA VAL A 133 71.58 16.24 10.63
C VAL A 133 70.26 16.96 10.43
N LEU A 134 69.26 16.27 9.88
CA LEU A 134 67.88 16.74 9.85
C LEU A 134 67.20 16.48 11.20
N ASN A 135 67.04 17.54 11.98
CA ASN A 135 66.57 17.43 13.35
C ASN A 135 65.29 18.25 13.64
N GLY A 136 64.83 19.10 12.71
CA GLY A 136 63.58 19.86 12.80
C GLY A 136 63.62 21.01 13.83
N LEU A 137 62.55 21.81 13.84
CA LEU A 137 62.44 23.04 14.64
C LEU A 137 62.57 22.76 16.16
N ARG A 138 63.37 23.58 16.86
CA ARG A 138 63.65 23.47 18.30
C ARG A 138 62.81 24.43 19.14
N GLY A 139 62.42 25.54 18.55
CA GLY A 139 61.63 26.63 19.13
C GLY A 139 60.15 26.32 19.25
N TYR A 140 59.72 25.11 18.91
CA TYR A 140 58.36 24.64 19.13
C TYR A 140 58.35 23.38 19.99
N GLY A 141 57.29 23.22 20.76
CA GLY A 141 57.01 22.00 21.50
C GLY A 141 55.50 21.83 21.67
N VAL A 142 55.10 20.66 22.17
CA VAL A 142 53.70 20.41 22.52
C VAL A 142 53.60 20.09 24.00
N MET A 143 52.71 20.80 24.68
CA MET A 143 52.30 20.47 26.03
C MET A 143 51.17 19.46 25.93
N VAL A 144 51.32 18.30 26.59
CA VAL A 144 50.33 17.23 26.63
C VAL A 144 49.97 16.95 28.08
N ARG A 145 48.68 16.86 28.37
CA ARG A 145 48.14 16.35 29.62
C ARG A 145 47.15 15.24 29.29
N GLU A 146 47.20 14.13 30.01
CA GLU A 146 46.39 12.93 29.76
C GLU A 146 45.56 12.58 31.00
N HIS A 147 44.42 11.91 30.80
CA HIS A 147 43.54 11.39 31.86
C HIS A 147 43.14 12.44 32.90
N LEU A 148 42.65 13.58 32.42
CA LEU A 148 42.20 14.66 33.28
C LEU A 148 40.74 14.47 33.65
N LYS A 149 40.38 14.87 34.87
CA LYS A 149 38.97 15.04 35.21
C LYS A 149 38.38 16.18 34.37
N PRO A 150 37.08 16.14 34.03
CA PRO A 150 36.44 17.13 33.17
C PRO A 150 36.71 18.60 33.56
N TYR A 151 36.77 18.90 34.86
CA TYR A 151 37.00 20.24 35.40
C TYR A 151 38.48 20.65 35.50
N GLU A 152 39.43 19.76 35.23
CA GLU A 152 40.89 20.02 35.31
C GLU A 152 41.49 20.46 33.96
N SER A 153 40.68 20.42 32.90
CA SER A 153 41.02 20.92 31.56
C SER A 153 41.35 22.40 31.61
N LYS A 154 42.43 22.80 30.92
CA LYS A 154 42.75 24.23 30.73
C LYS A 154 42.21 24.77 29.41
N LEU A 155 41.93 23.85 28.47
CA LEU A 155 41.47 24.13 27.12
C LEU A 155 39.94 24.23 26.99
N THR A 156 39.20 23.86 28.03
CA THR A 156 37.73 23.87 28.03
C THR A 156 37.13 24.18 29.38
N LYS A 157 35.88 24.62 29.38
CA LYS A 157 35.01 24.68 30.54
C LYS A 157 33.83 23.72 30.33
N VAL A 158 33.60 22.84 31.29
CA VAL A 158 32.53 21.82 31.22
C VAL A 158 31.31 22.32 31.98
N HIS A 159 30.16 22.31 31.30
CA HIS A 159 28.88 22.72 31.85
C HIS A 159 27.96 21.50 31.98
N GLY A 160 28.02 20.86 33.15
CA GLY A 160 27.34 19.60 33.45
C GLY A 160 28.15 18.38 32.97
N THR A 161 28.27 17.37 33.82
CA THR A 161 28.94 16.10 33.48
C THR A 161 27.98 15.06 32.89
N GLU A 162 26.67 15.29 32.97
CA GLU A 162 25.65 14.45 32.37
C GLU A 162 24.80 15.29 31.41
N ASN A 163 24.68 14.84 30.17
CA ASN A 163 23.93 15.53 29.10
C ASN A 163 24.27 17.04 28.99
N GLY A 164 25.55 17.35 29.16
CA GLY A 164 26.06 18.71 29.25
C GLY A 164 26.58 19.27 27.93
N HIS A 165 27.34 20.35 28.04
CA HIS A 165 28.10 20.90 26.92
C HIS A 165 29.50 21.33 27.34
N ILE A 166 30.39 21.34 26.35
CA ILE A 166 31.79 21.68 26.50
C ILE A 166 32.02 23.00 25.77
N GLU A 167 32.39 24.02 26.54
CA GLU A 167 32.78 25.34 26.05
C GLU A 167 34.29 25.35 25.82
N LEU A 168 34.74 25.68 24.61
CA LEU A 168 36.17 25.83 24.34
C LEU A 168 36.69 27.12 25.00
N ASN A 169 37.77 27.00 25.78
CA ASN A 169 38.32 28.09 26.58
C ASN A 169 39.85 28.09 26.49
N ASN A 170 40.49 29.21 26.15
CA ASN A 170 41.93 29.26 25.87
C ASN A 170 42.37 28.20 24.83
N PHE A 171 41.66 28.12 23.71
CA PHE A 171 41.84 27.09 22.68
C PHE A 171 42.45 27.66 21.39
N PRO A 172 43.73 28.11 21.39
CA PRO A 172 44.35 28.70 20.22
C PRO A 172 44.56 27.71 19.08
N ALA A 173 44.94 28.22 17.91
CA ALA A 173 45.27 27.38 16.75
C ALA A 173 46.41 26.42 17.08
N GLY A 174 46.28 25.16 16.64
CA GLY A 174 47.22 24.08 16.96
C GLY A 174 46.90 23.33 18.27
N CYS A 175 45.71 23.54 18.85
CA CYS A 175 45.20 22.74 19.96
C CYS A 175 44.40 21.52 19.51
N VAL A 176 44.50 20.44 20.27
CA VAL A 176 43.68 19.22 20.12
C VAL A 176 43.27 18.73 21.50
N ILE A 177 42.00 18.39 21.69
CA ILE A 177 41.49 17.81 22.92
C ILE A 177 40.56 16.64 22.60
N ALA A 178 40.59 15.58 23.42
CA ALA A 178 39.72 14.43 23.25
C ALA A 178 38.98 14.09 24.56
N PHE A 179 37.68 13.83 24.43
CA PHE A 179 36.77 13.50 25.53
C PHE A 179 36.26 12.08 25.39
N LYS A 180 36.04 11.41 26.52
CA LYS A 180 35.31 10.14 26.56
C LYS A 180 33.93 10.37 27.18
N VAL A 181 32.89 9.95 26.47
CA VAL A 181 31.50 10.03 26.92
C VAL A 181 30.90 8.63 26.85
N SER A 182 30.40 8.13 27.97
CA SER A 182 29.69 6.85 28.04
C SER A 182 28.18 7.10 28.12
N PRO A 183 27.32 6.19 27.65
CA PRO A 183 25.89 6.27 27.93
C PRO A 183 25.61 6.32 29.44
N LEU A 184 24.54 7.02 29.84
CA LEU A 184 24.03 6.92 31.20
C LEU A 184 23.67 5.47 31.52
N LYS A 185 23.82 5.05 32.78
CA LYS A 185 23.53 3.66 33.20
C LYS A 185 22.14 3.20 32.78
N SER A 186 21.12 4.04 32.96
CA SER A 186 19.75 3.78 32.53
C SER A 186 19.62 3.64 31.00
N ALA A 187 20.35 4.45 30.23
CA ALA A 187 20.36 4.34 28.77
C ALA A 187 21.01 3.02 28.33
N ALA A 188 22.13 2.63 28.94
CA ALA A 188 22.81 1.37 28.65
C ALA A 188 21.94 0.13 28.97
N GLU A 189 21.26 0.13 30.12
CA GLU A 189 20.30 -0.92 30.51
C GLU A 189 19.13 -1.02 29.52
N ASN A 190 18.58 0.12 29.10
CA ASN A 190 17.52 0.17 28.09
C ASN A 190 17.99 -0.33 26.71
N ILE A 191 19.19 0.04 26.27
CA ILE A 191 19.78 -0.46 25.01
C ILE A 191 19.98 -1.98 25.08
N ALA A 192 20.47 -2.51 26.20
CA ALA A 192 20.60 -3.94 26.41
C ALA A 192 19.24 -4.64 26.36
N GLY A 193 18.21 -4.07 26.99
CA GLY A 193 16.83 -4.57 26.94
C GLY A 193 16.26 -4.61 25.51
N ILE A 194 16.48 -3.55 24.71
CA ILE A 194 16.08 -3.53 23.29
C ILE A 194 16.82 -4.65 22.53
N ARG A 195 18.13 -4.81 22.73
CA ARG A 195 18.88 -5.88 22.05
C ARG A 195 18.40 -7.27 22.43
N ALA A 196 18.09 -7.51 23.70
CA ALA A 196 17.52 -8.77 24.17
C ALA A 196 16.13 -9.05 23.54
N LEU A 197 15.32 -8.01 23.32
CA LEU A 197 14.08 -8.12 22.55
C LEU A 197 14.36 -8.50 21.08
N LEU A 198 15.31 -7.83 20.44
CA LEU A 198 15.65 -8.06 19.03
C LEU A 198 16.31 -9.42 18.78
N SER A 199 17.08 -9.95 19.74
CA SER A 199 17.72 -11.27 19.67
C SER A 199 16.78 -12.43 20.03
N GLY A 200 15.58 -12.14 20.57
CA GLY A 200 14.64 -13.15 21.06
C GLY A 200 14.99 -13.72 22.44
N GLU A 201 15.91 -13.10 23.17
CA GLU A 201 16.24 -13.46 24.55
C GLU A 201 15.13 -13.02 25.53
N ASN A 202 14.42 -11.93 25.23
CA ASN A 202 13.22 -11.52 25.96
C ASN A 202 12.00 -12.37 25.55
N LYS A 203 12.02 -13.64 25.95
CA LYS A 203 11.00 -14.62 25.58
C LYS A 203 9.61 -14.23 26.04
N GLN A 204 9.46 -13.58 27.19
CA GLN A 204 8.14 -13.24 27.73
C GLN A 204 7.44 -12.18 26.89
N LEU A 205 8.09 -11.05 26.59
CA LEU A 205 7.45 -9.99 25.81
C LEU A 205 7.13 -10.43 24.38
N ASP A 206 8.00 -11.25 23.80
CA ASP A 206 7.79 -11.83 22.47
C ASP A 206 6.64 -12.85 22.47
N GLN A 207 6.53 -13.69 23.51
CA GLN A 207 5.40 -14.60 23.70
C GLN A 207 4.08 -13.85 23.93
N ASP A 208 4.09 -12.78 24.73
CA ASP A 208 2.93 -11.90 24.94
C ASP A 208 2.44 -11.34 23.59
N LEU A 209 3.37 -10.84 22.76
CA LEU A 209 3.09 -10.29 21.44
C LEU A 209 2.43 -11.32 20.52
N HIS A 210 3.06 -12.48 20.34
CA HIS A 210 2.52 -13.54 19.48
C HIS A 210 1.17 -14.08 19.99
N SER A 211 1.04 -14.28 21.31
CA SER A 211 -0.21 -14.78 21.91
C SER A 211 -1.36 -13.79 21.76
N CYS A 212 -1.09 -12.49 21.89
CA CYS A 212 -2.07 -11.43 21.67
C CYS A 212 -2.53 -11.42 20.20
N LEU A 213 -1.57 -11.35 19.27
CA LEU A 213 -1.84 -11.33 17.82
C LEU A 213 -2.59 -12.59 17.34
N GLU A 214 -2.28 -13.76 17.90
CA GLU A 214 -2.97 -15.03 17.59
C GLU A 214 -4.47 -14.97 17.93
N ARG A 215 -4.86 -14.29 19.00
CA ARG A 215 -6.27 -14.17 19.41
C ARG A 215 -7.07 -13.13 18.62
N MET A 216 -6.40 -12.20 17.95
CA MET A 216 -7.06 -11.10 17.23
C MET A 216 -7.87 -11.56 16.02
N SER A 217 -8.97 -10.86 15.73
CA SER A 217 -9.76 -11.04 14.51
C SER A 217 -9.07 -10.43 13.28
N LEU A 218 -9.45 -10.87 12.08
CA LEU A 218 -8.97 -10.25 10.83
C LEU A 218 -9.39 -8.77 10.73
N GLN A 219 -10.53 -8.41 11.30
CA GLN A 219 -10.97 -7.02 11.42
C GLN A 219 -9.99 -6.20 12.26
N SER A 220 -9.49 -6.77 13.36
CA SER A 220 -8.47 -6.12 14.19
C SER A 220 -7.14 -5.96 13.44
N PHE A 221 -6.74 -6.90 12.58
CA PHE A 221 -5.56 -6.73 11.72
C PHE A 221 -5.70 -5.59 10.71
N ASN A 222 -6.90 -5.34 10.17
CA ASN A 222 -7.16 -4.15 9.35
C ASN A 222 -6.84 -2.87 10.14
N ARG A 223 -7.29 -2.79 11.40
CA ARG A 223 -6.97 -1.69 12.30
C ARG A 223 -5.46 -1.58 12.53
N VAL A 224 -4.78 -2.64 12.95
CA VAL A 224 -3.35 -2.59 13.29
C VAL A 224 -2.50 -2.14 12.10
N LEU A 225 -2.77 -2.67 10.91
CA LEU A 225 -1.90 -2.49 9.75
C LEU A 225 -2.28 -1.30 8.87
N PHE A 226 -3.56 -1.00 8.67
CA PHE A 226 -4.00 -0.11 7.58
C PHE A 226 -4.72 1.13 8.11
N ARG A 227 -6.03 1.26 7.87
CA ARG A 227 -6.85 2.47 8.09
C ARG A 227 -6.30 3.69 7.37
N CYS A 228 -6.96 4.14 6.31
CA CYS A 228 -6.66 5.46 5.76
C CYS A 228 -7.13 6.57 6.72
N ASP A 229 -6.67 7.79 6.48
CA ASP A 229 -6.98 8.96 7.31
C ASP A 229 -8.50 9.12 7.57
N ALA A 230 -9.31 9.06 6.52
CA ALA A 230 -10.77 9.18 6.61
C ALA A 230 -11.40 8.07 7.48
N GLU A 231 -10.94 6.83 7.35
CA GLU A 231 -11.44 5.72 8.17
C GLU A 231 -11.07 5.92 9.65
N GLU A 232 -9.84 6.35 9.94
CA GLU A 232 -9.40 6.58 11.32
C GLU A 232 -10.17 7.74 11.96
N TYR A 233 -10.38 8.81 11.20
CA TYR A 233 -11.08 10.01 11.63
C TYR A 233 -12.56 9.75 11.90
N ASP A 234 -13.22 8.94 11.07
CA ASP A 234 -14.64 8.61 11.24
C ASP A 234 -14.92 7.92 12.59
N ASP A 235 -14.07 6.99 13.01
CA ASP A 235 -14.28 6.25 14.25
C ASP A 235 -13.81 7.02 15.51
N PHE A 236 -12.77 7.88 15.41
CA PHE A 236 -12.10 8.45 16.60
C PHE A 236 -11.76 9.95 16.53
N ALA A 237 -12.18 10.65 15.48
CA ALA A 237 -11.84 12.06 15.22
C ALA A 237 -10.32 12.33 15.31
N ASN A 238 -9.51 11.36 14.89
CA ASN A 238 -8.05 11.45 14.84
C ASN A 238 -7.55 10.82 13.53
N GLY A 239 -6.62 11.49 12.86
CA GLY A 239 -6.16 11.12 11.52
C GLY A 239 -4.81 10.43 11.48
N ALA A 240 -4.21 10.42 10.29
CA ALA A 240 -2.87 9.94 10.02
C ALA A 240 -1.81 10.83 10.68
N TYR A 241 -0.74 10.20 11.19
CA TYR A 241 0.39 10.93 11.75
C TYR A 241 1.06 11.79 10.69
N ASN A 242 1.19 13.09 10.97
CA ASN A 242 1.89 14.04 10.12
C ASN A 242 3.33 14.21 10.59
N VAL A 243 4.29 13.85 9.75
CA VAL A 243 5.72 14.10 10.00
C VAL A 243 6.05 15.52 9.51
N PRO A 244 6.56 16.41 10.38
CA PRO A 244 6.95 17.76 9.98
C PRO A 244 7.94 17.74 8.81
N ASN A 245 7.75 18.62 7.83
CA ASN A 245 8.54 18.71 6.59
C ASN A 245 8.51 17.45 5.69
N PHE A 246 7.54 16.56 5.88
CA PHE A 246 7.32 15.41 5.01
C PHE A 246 5.85 15.27 4.60
N GLY A 247 4.92 15.23 5.56
CA GLY A 247 3.49 15.02 5.32
C GLY A 247 2.93 13.85 6.13
N SER A 248 1.68 13.49 5.84
CA SER A 248 0.98 12.40 6.52
C SER A 248 1.21 11.05 5.85
N PHE A 249 1.23 9.97 6.64
CA PHE A 249 1.24 8.62 6.10
C PHE A 249 -0.09 8.29 5.40
N VAL A 250 -0.05 7.41 4.40
CA VAL A 250 -1.28 6.99 3.68
C VAL A 250 -2.18 6.07 4.52
N TYR A 251 -1.57 5.37 5.48
CA TYR A 251 -2.24 4.56 6.48
C TYR A 251 -1.82 5.02 7.88
N CYS A 252 -2.76 5.00 8.81
CA CYS A 252 -2.54 5.27 10.24
C CYS A 252 -1.86 4.10 10.95
N GLY A 253 -2.06 2.88 10.45
CA GLY A 253 -1.48 1.65 10.94
C GLY A 253 -0.05 1.39 10.46
N LEU A 254 0.53 0.28 10.92
CA LEU A 254 1.94 -0.04 10.72
C LEU A 254 2.35 -0.13 9.23
N GLN A 255 1.44 -0.53 8.33
CA GLN A 255 1.76 -0.62 6.90
C GLN A 255 2.15 0.75 6.31
N GLY A 256 1.59 1.85 6.82
CA GLY A 256 1.83 3.20 6.30
C GLY A 256 3.28 3.68 6.45
N LEU A 257 4.01 3.15 7.44
CA LEU A 257 5.40 3.49 7.67
C LEU A 257 6.36 2.70 6.77
N MET A 258 5.98 1.51 6.32
CA MET A 258 6.92 0.59 5.67
C MET A 258 7.56 1.12 4.38
N PRO A 259 6.82 1.76 3.44
CA PRO A 259 7.44 2.36 2.26
C PRO A 259 8.49 3.42 2.63
N VAL A 260 8.21 4.22 3.66
CA VAL A 260 9.11 5.28 4.14
C VAL A 260 10.34 4.68 4.79
N LEU A 261 10.17 3.72 5.71
CA LEU A 261 11.27 3.03 6.40
C LEU A 261 12.15 2.23 5.43
N ASN A 262 11.55 1.58 4.42
CA ASN A 262 12.32 0.86 3.40
C ASN A 262 13.24 1.81 2.62
N LYS A 263 12.73 2.98 2.20
CA LYS A 263 13.53 3.98 1.49
C LYS A 263 14.67 4.54 2.36
N ILE A 264 14.40 4.82 3.63
CA ILE A 264 15.41 5.25 4.60
C ILE A 264 16.48 4.16 4.76
N ARG A 265 16.08 2.90 4.92
CA ARG A 265 17.00 1.77 5.11
C ARG A 265 17.91 1.54 3.91
N GLU A 266 17.35 1.60 2.70
CA GLU A 266 18.10 1.39 1.45
C GLU A 266 19.23 2.40 1.26
N HIS A 267 19.02 3.66 1.68
CA HIS A 267 19.98 4.74 1.48
C HIS A 267 20.72 5.15 2.75
N ASN A 268 20.42 4.52 3.90
CA ASN A 268 20.83 4.98 5.23
C ASN A 268 20.56 6.49 5.43
N ASP A 269 19.38 6.95 5.01
CA ASP A 269 19.01 8.37 4.99
C ASP A 269 18.62 8.87 6.39
N LEU A 270 19.62 9.06 7.24
CA LEU A 270 19.45 9.65 8.58
C LEU A 270 19.04 11.13 8.52
N GLY A 271 19.10 11.77 7.34
CA GLY A 271 18.64 13.12 7.07
C GLY A 271 17.13 13.22 6.83
N HIS A 272 16.45 12.09 6.65
CA HIS A 272 15.01 12.07 6.41
C HIS A 272 14.23 12.77 7.54
N PRO A 273 13.16 13.55 7.24
CA PRO A 273 12.38 14.26 8.26
C PRO A 273 11.82 13.34 9.37
N LEU A 274 11.45 12.10 9.02
CA LEU A 274 11.05 11.07 10.01
C LEU A 274 12.16 10.77 11.03
N CYS A 275 13.41 10.64 10.59
CA CYS A 275 14.54 10.45 11.50
C CYS A 275 14.77 11.69 12.37
N GLY A 276 14.56 12.89 11.83
CA GLY A 276 14.56 14.14 12.60
C GLY A 276 13.51 14.12 13.72
N ASN A 277 12.26 13.84 13.35
CA ASN A 277 11.14 13.73 14.29
C ASN A 277 11.40 12.71 15.42
N LEU A 278 11.95 11.53 15.09
CA LEU A 278 12.31 10.50 16.07
C LEU A 278 13.47 10.90 16.99
N ARG A 279 14.40 11.75 16.53
CA ARG A 279 15.44 12.33 17.40
C ARG A 279 14.82 13.34 18.36
N ASP A 280 13.94 14.19 17.86
CA ASP A 280 13.32 15.29 18.60
C ASP A 280 12.37 14.78 19.69
N GLY A 281 11.67 13.67 19.47
CA GLY A 281 10.75 13.10 20.45
C GLY A 281 10.23 11.71 20.09
N VAL A 282 9.45 11.12 21.01
CA VAL A 282 8.83 9.79 20.84
C VAL A 282 7.36 9.87 20.44
N TRP A 283 6.93 11.00 19.87
CA TRP A 283 5.53 11.26 19.52
C TRP A 283 4.94 10.24 18.55
N LEU A 284 5.75 9.70 17.63
CA LEU A 284 5.31 8.64 16.73
C LEU A 284 5.03 7.33 17.50
N CYS A 285 5.85 6.99 18.49
CA CYS A 285 5.61 5.85 19.36
C CYS A 285 4.31 6.03 20.15
N GLU A 286 4.13 7.21 20.74
CA GLU A 286 2.91 7.58 21.48
C GLU A 286 1.68 7.55 20.58
N TYR A 287 1.79 8.03 19.33
CA TYR A 287 0.72 7.94 18.35
C TYR A 287 0.32 6.49 18.07
N ILE A 288 1.28 5.61 17.80
CA ILE A 288 1.03 4.18 17.52
C ILE A 288 0.35 3.52 18.73
N VAL A 289 0.87 3.75 19.94
CA VAL A 289 0.33 3.19 21.18
C VAL A 289 -1.08 3.69 21.45
N ASN A 290 -1.29 5.01 21.46
CA ASN A 290 -2.58 5.62 21.74
C ASN A 290 -3.65 5.18 20.74
N ARG A 291 -3.27 5.01 19.48
CA ARG A 291 -4.15 4.49 18.44
C ARG A 291 -4.64 3.06 18.74
N LEU A 292 -3.75 2.19 19.19
CA LEU A 292 -4.09 0.79 19.52
C LEU A 292 -4.91 0.70 20.82
N ILE A 293 -4.57 1.48 21.84
CA ILE A 293 -5.25 1.46 23.15
C ILE A 293 -6.70 1.94 23.06
N ARG A 294 -7.01 2.87 22.17
CA ARG A 294 -8.37 3.45 22.02
C ARG A 294 -9.42 2.46 21.54
N TYR A 295 -9.02 1.35 20.93
CA TYR A 295 -9.93 0.33 20.42
C TYR A 295 -9.77 -0.96 21.22
N GLU A 296 -10.83 -1.38 21.92
CA GLU A 296 -10.76 -2.47 22.89
C GLU A 296 -10.14 -3.76 22.34
N PRO A 297 -10.48 -4.24 21.12
CA PRO A 297 -9.84 -5.43 20.55
C PRO A 297 -8.34 -5.32 20.24
N THR A 298 -7.78 -4.10 20.19
CA THR A 298 -6.33 -3.85 20.00
C THR A 298 -5.65 -3.31 21.24
N LYS A 299 -6.36 -3.18 22.35
CA LYS A 299 -5.85 -2.52 23.56
C LYS A 299 -4.67 -3.24 24.19
N GLU A 300 -4.79 -4.56 24.37
CA GLU A 300 -3.71 -5.41 24.89
C GLU A 300 -2.45 -5.30 24.02
N LEU A 301 -2.62 -5.27 22.69
CA LEU A 301 -1.50 -5.06 21.76
C LEU A 301 -0.87 -3.68 21.97
N GLY A 302 -1.68 -2.64 22.18
CA GLY A 302 -1.20 -1.29 22.50
C GLY A 302 -0.33 -1.25 23.75
N GLU A 303 -0.73 -1.94 24.82
CA GLU A 303 0.03 -2.05 26.08
C GLU A 303 1.35 -2.84 25.90
N ILE A 304 1.34 -3.88 25.06
CA ILE A 304 2.56 -4.61 24.68
C ILE A 304 3.51 -3.70 23.89
N VAL A 305 2.99 -2.98 22.89
CA VAL A 305 3.77 -2.07 22.04
C VAL A 305 4.32 -0.89 22.84
N GLU A 306 3.59 -0.40 23.84
CA GLU A 306 4.09 0.62 24.78
C GLU A 306 5.32 0.11 25.52
N ARG A 307 5.28 -1.11 26.08
CA ARG A 307 6.43 -1.75 26.73
C ARG A 307 7.61 -1.94 25.77
N MET A 308 7.36 -2.20 24.48
CA MET A 308 8.41 -2.31 23.47
C MET A 308 9.08 -0.97 23.17
N PHE A 309 8.33 0.14 23.16
CA PHE A 309 8.86 1.47 22.86
C PHE A 309 9.36 2.25 24.08
N GLU A 310 8.96 1.87 25.29
CA GLU A 310 9.33 2.56 26.54
C GLU A 310 10.85 2.82 26.66
N PRO A 311 11.74 1.86 26.35
CA PRO A 311 13.18 2.09 26.42
C PRO A 311 13.68 3.26 25.56
N LEU A 312 12.99 3.63 24.47
CA LEU A 312 13.42 4.71 23.56
C LEU A 312 13.38 6.10 24.21
N LYS A 313 12.59 6.28 25.28
CA LYS A 313 12.48 7.57 25.99
C LYS A 313 13.79 7.97 26.66
N SER A 314 14.57 6.98 27.10
CA SER A 314 15.76 7.18 27.95
C SER A 314 17.09 6.87 27.27
N ILE A 315 17.11 6.62 25.95
CA ILE A 315 18.34 6.51 25.16
C ILE A 315 18.69 7.84 24.48
N GLN A 316 19.93 7.96 24.02
CA GLN A 316 20.40 9.13 23.29
C GLN A 316 19.57 9.36 22.01
N ARG A 317 19.27 10.63 21.74
CA ARG A 317 18.38 11.06 20.65
C ARG A 317 18.84 10.52 19.31
N TYR A 318 20.14 10.60 19.03
CA TYR A 318 20.72 10.15 17.74
C TYR A 318 20.57 8.64 17.49
N LEU A 319 20.34 7.84 18.54
CA LEU A 319 20.11 6.39 18.44
C LEU A 319 18.62 6.03 18.25
N ARG A 320 17.69 6.95 18.56
CA ARG A 320 16.26 6.66 18.47
C ARG A 320 15.81 6.19 17.08
N PRO A 321 16.25 6.79 15.95
CA PRO A 321 15.80 6.35 14.63
C PRO A 321 16.12 4.87 14.34
N CYS A 322 17.34 4.41 14.64
CA CYS A 322 17.73 3.04 14.32
C CYS A 322 17.07 2.02 15.27
N TYR A 323 16.96 2.32 16.57
CA TYR A 323 16.30 1.43 17.50
C TYR A 323 14.78 1.41 17.33
N PHE A 324 14.15 2.56 17.01
CA PHE A 324 12.74 2.59 16.62
C PHE A 324 12.50 1.68 15.42
N GLU A 325 13.29 1.81 14.36
CA GLU A 325 13.13 0.99 13.15
C GLU A 325 13.29 -0.50 13.48
N ALA A 326 14.26 -0.89 14.30
CA ALA A 326 14.48 -2.29 14.66
C ALA A 326 13.30 -2.88 15.46
N ILE A 327 12.81 -2.14 16.47
CA ILE A 327 11.64 -2.54 17.29
C ILE A 327 10.39 -2.62 16.41
N PHE A 328 10.18 -1.60 15.58
CA PHE A 328 9.06 -1.53 14.64
C PHE A 328 9.08 -2.69 13.65
N SER A 329 10.25 -3.01 13.07
CA SER A 329 10.42 -4.14 12.16
C SER A 329 10.10 -5.47 12.85
N ARG A 330 10.49 -5.67 14.12
CA ARG A 330 10.09 -6.86 14.90
C ARG A 330 8.57 -6.94 15.06
N LEU A 331 7.93 -5.85 15.50
CA LEU A 331 6.48 -5.74 15.65
C LEU A 331 5.75 -6.05 14.34
N TYR A 332 6.09 -5.35 13.27
CA TYR A 332 5.46 -5.49 11.96
C TYR A 332 5.61 -6.91 11.39
N ASN A 333 6.78 -7.52 11.55
CA ASN A 333 7.01 -8.90 11.11
C ASN A 333 6.18 -9.91 11.91
N ALA A 334 6.10 -9.78 13.24
CA ALA A 334 5.25 -10.62 14.07
C ALA A 334 3.77 -10.47 13.68
N THR A 335 3.29 -9.23 13.53
CA THR A 335 1.92 -8.96 13.06
C THR A 335 1.64 -9.62 11.70
N ARG A 336 2.56 -9.49 10.74
CA ARG A 336 2.39 -10.12 9.41
C ARG A 336 2.45 -11.62 9.44
N GLU A 337 3.24 -12.19 10.33
CA GLU A 337 3.34 -13.64 10.49
C GLU A 337 2.03 -14.22 11.02
N GLU A 338 1.47 -13.65 12.09
CA GLU A 338 0.21 -14.10 12.67
C GLU A 338 -0.98 -13.86 11.73
N LEU A 339 -1.02 -12.72 11.02
CA LEU A 339 -2.03 -12.49 9.98
C LEU A 339 -1.99 -13.59 8.92
N ARG A 340 -0.79 -13.99 8.48
CA ARG A 340 -0.63 -15.00 7.42
C ARG A 340 -1.17 -16.36 7.83
N LYS A 341 -1.06 -16.73 9.12
CA LYS A 341 -1.63 -17.97 9.66
C LYS A 341 -3.15 -17.97 9.67
N LYS A 342 -3.78 -16.78 9.67
CA LYS A 342 -5.25 -16.60 9.62
C LYS A 342 -5.81 -16.55 8.20
N LEU A 343 -4.97 -16.30 7.21
CA LEU A 343 -5.33 -16.40 5.79
C LEU A 343 -5.20 -17.85 5.31
N HIS A 344 -5.67 -18.12 4.09
CA HIS A 344 -5.66 -19.49 3.55
C HIS A 344 -4.23 -20.11 3.54
N PRO A 345 -4.06 -21.37 3.98
CA PRO A 345 -2.75 -22.01 4.08
C PRO A 345 -1.92 -22.06 2.79
N SER A 346 -2.57 -22.16 1.62
CA SER A 346 -1.88 -22.16 0.32
C SER A 346 -1.11 -20.85 0.05
N LEU A 347 -1.44 -19.76 0.75
CA LEU A 347 -0.68 -18.50 0.66
C LEU A 347 0.68 -18.56 1.38
N LEU A 348 0.92 -19.56 2.24
CA LEU A 348 2.21 -19.73 2.92
C LEU A 348 3.34 -20.05 1.91
N SER A 349 3.05 -20.86 0.90
CA SER A 349 3.98 -21.23 -0.17
C SER A 349 3.92 -20.29 -1.38
N ALA A 350 2.98 -19.34 -1.41
CA ALA A 350 2.80 -18.43 -2.52
C ALA A 350 3.95 -17.42 -2.66
N SER A 351 4.10 -16.88 -3.87
CA SER A 351 5.12 -15.88 -4.19
C SER A 351 5.01 -14.63 -3.32
N LYS A 352 6.09 -13.84 -3.22
CA LYS A 352 6.07 -12.55 -2.48
C LYS A 352 4.98 -11.61 -3.02
N PHE A 353 4.77 -11.62 -4.33
CA PHE A 353 3.73 -10.83 -5.00
C PHE A 353 2.32 -11.25 -4.56
N VAL A 354 2.00 -12.54 -4.61
CA VAL A 354 0.67 -13.02 -4.20
C VAL A 354 0.42 -12.77 -2.72
N ARG A 355 1.44 -12.94 -1.86
CA ARG A 355 1.35 -12.59 -0.44
C ARG A 355 1.17 -11.09 -0.21
N ALA A 356 1.72 -10.23 -1.08
CA ALA A 356 1.49 -8.79 -1.01
C ALA A 356 0.06 -8.42 -1.43
N LEU A 357 -0.48 -9.05 -2.48
CA LEU A 357 -1.89 -8.87 -2.87
C LEU A 357 -2.84 -9.32 -1.75
N ALA A 358 -2.59 -10.49 -1.15
CA ALA A 358 -3.39 -10.99 -0.03
C ALA A 358 -3.28 -10.09 1.21
N LEU A 359 -2.11 -9.50 1.47
CA LEU A 359 -1.97 -8.48 2.51
C LEU A 359 -2.77 -7.22 2.17
N SER A 360 -2.72 -6.76 0.92
CA SER A 360 -3.51 -5.61 0.47
C SER A 360 -5.01 -5.88 0.55
N SER A 361 -5.51 -7.10 0.34
CA SER A 361 -6.95 -7.37 0.46
C SER A 361 -7.50 -7.12 1.88
N VAL A 362 -6.63 -7.19 2.89
CA VAL A 362 -6.98 -6.89 4.28
C VAL A 362 -7.26 -5.40 4.49
N SER A 363 -6.67 -4.50 3.70
CA SER A 363 -6.89 -3.05 3.86
C SER A 363 -8.34 -2.65 3.55
N PHE A 364 -9.02 -3.37 2.66
CA PHE A 364 -10.38 -3.02 2.23
C PHE A 364 -11.48 -3.51 3.17
N MET A 365 -11.15 -4.40 4.12
CA MET A 365 -12.15 -5.08 4.96
C MET A 365 -11.98 -4.72 6.43
N GLY A 366 -12.91 -3.92 6.94
CA GLY A 366 -12.95 -3.50 8.34
C GLY A 366 -14.35 -3.01 8.72
N ALA A 367 -14.60 -2.81 10.01
CA ALA A 367 -15.81 -2.12 10.47
C ALA A 367 -15.56 -0.61 10.48
N ILE A 368 -16.59 0.15 10.07
CA ILE A 368 -16.65 1.61 10.07
C ILE A 368 -18.03 1.97 10.60
N GLU A 369 -18.11 2.82 11.63
CA GLU A 369 -19.40 3.15 12.24
C GLU A 369 -20.36 3.86 11.28
N SER A 370 -19.85 4.75 10.42
CA SER A 370 -20.65 5.44 9.39
C SER A 370 -21.01 4.61 8.17
N ALA A 371 -20.48 3.39 8.03
CA ALA A 371 -20.59 2.60 6.81
C ALA A 371 -20.89 1.11 7.10
N LYS A 372 -21.96 0.89 7.87
CA LYS A 372 -22.43 -0.44 8.23
C LYS A 372 -22.97 -1.19 7.03
N LEU A 373 -22.94 -2.51 7.15
CA LEU A 373 -23.70 -3.41 6.29
C LEU A 373 -25.19 -3.33 6.62
N ALA A 374 -26.03 -3.75 5.68
CA ALA A 374 -27.43 -3.99 5.99
C ALA A 374 -27.55 -5.07 7.08
N PRO A 375 -28.53 -4.96 8.01
CA PRO A 375 -28.66 -5.88 9.13
C PRO A 375 -28.69 -7.35 8.70
N LEU A 376 -27.88 -8.16 9.37
CA LEU A 376 -27.87 -9.61 9.20
C LEU A 376 -28.96 -10.25 10.06
N SER A 377 -29.36 -11.48 9.70
CA SER A 377 -30.25 -12.28 10.54
C SER A 377 -29.64 -12.45 11.95
N PRO A 378 -30.44 -12.38 13.03
CA PRO A 378 -29.96 -12.64 14.40
C PRO A 378 -29.38 -14.05 14.59
N SER A 379 -29.69 -14.99 13.69
CA SER A 379 -29.12 -16.34 13.71
C SER A 379 -27.66 -16.40 13.23
N ILE A 380 -27.15 -15.32 12.63
CA ILE A 380 -25.79 -15.24 12.10
C ILE A 380 -24.82 -14.83 13.21
N GLN A 381 -23.96 -15.75 13.62
CA GLN A 381 -22.92 -15.47 14.59
C GLN A 381 -21.80 -14.61 13.97
N LEU A 382 -21.48 -13.50 14.62
CA LEU A 382 -20.38 -12.61 14.25
C LEU A 382 -19.14 -12.87 15.11
N ASP A 383 -17.96 -12.66 14.52
CA ASP A 383 -16.68 -12.77 15.23
C ASP A 383 -16.36 -11.49 16.04
N ASP A 384 -16.87 -10.34 15.60
CA ASP A 384 -16.67 -9.03 16.22
C ASP A 384 -18.03 -8.33 16.44
N ARG A 385 -18.05 -7.21 17.19
CA ARG A 385 -19.28 -6.43 17.49
C ARG A 385 -20.06 -6.03 16.23
N LEU A 386 -19.34 -5.63 15.19
CA LEU A 386 -19.92 -5.26 13.89
C LEU A 386 -19.32 -6.17 12.80
N PRO A 387 -20.11 -6.58 11.81
CA PRO A 387 -19.56 -7.27 10.65
C PRO A 387 -18.63 -6.33 9.87
N SER A 388 -17.56 -6.89 9.31
CA SER A 388 -16.67 -6.14 8.43
C SER A 388 -17.39 -5.76 7.13
N SER A 389 -17.22 -4.52 6.68
CA SER A 389 -17.71 -4.04 5.40
C SER A 389 -16.55 -3.78 4.43
N MET A 390 -16.80 -3.89 3.12
CA MET A 390 -15.77 -3.76 2.09
C MET A 390 -15.77 -2.33 1.53
N ALA A 391 -14.63 -1.64 1.64
CA ALA A 391 -14.38 -0.43 0.85
C ALA A 391 -14.19 -0.79 -0.62
N ALA A 392 -14.79 -0.04 -1.54
CA ALA A 392 -14.45 -0.14 -2.96
C ALA A 392 -12.98 0.23 -3.21
N GLY A 393 -12.48 1.24 -2.49
CA GLY A 393 -11.05 1.50 -2.33
C GLY A 393 -10.72 2.72 -1.49
N LEU A 394 -9.43 2.91 -1.27
CA LEU A 394 -8.89 3.87 -0.31
C LEU A 394 -8.07 4.97 -1.01
N PRO A 395 -8.25 6.25 -0.66
CA PRO A 395 -9.09 6.74 0.45
C PRO A 395 -10.52 7.16 0.04
N HIS A 396 -10.82 7.25 -1.25
CA HIS A 396 -12.03 7.95 -1.73
C HIS A 396 -13.35 7.25 -1.34
N PHE A 397 -13.35 5.93 -1.22
CA PHE A 397 -14.55 5.10 -1.04
C PHE A 397 -14.45 4.26 0.24
N SER A 398 -14.16 4.93 1.36
CA SER A 398 -13.80 4.26 2.61
C SER A 398 -14.79 4.49 3.77
N VAL A 399 -15.61 5.54 3.74
CA VAL A 399 -16.51 5.90 4.86
C VAL A 399 -17.89 6.36 4.38
N GLY A 400 -18.83 6.45 5.31
CA GLY A 400 -20.20 6.86 5.04
C GLY A 400 -20.91 5.98 4.02
N ILE A 401 -21.84 6.60 3.30
CA ILE A 401 -22.56 5.93 2.20
C ILE A 401 -21.62 5.49 1.07
N TRP A 402 -20.47 6.12 0.91
CA TRP A 402 -19.54 5.91 -0.21
C TRP A 402 -18.64 4.69 -0.10
N ARG A 403 -18.70 3.94 1.01
CA ARG A 403 -17.86 2.74 1.21
C ARG A 403 -18.38 1.53 0.44
N ASN A 404 -19.67 1.25 0.63
CA ASN A 404 -20.28 -0.04 0.31
C ASN A 404 -20.97 -0.01 -1.05
N TRP A 405 -20.23 -0.37 -2.09
CA TRP A 405 -20.74 -0.50 -3.45
C TRP A 405 -20.97 -1.98 -3.79
N GLY A 406 -22.22 -2.36 -4.11
CA GLY A 406 -22.59 -3.75 -4.38
C GLY A 406 -21.84 -4.34 -5.56
N ARG A 407 -21.68 -3.57 -6.63
CA ARG A 407 -20.88 -3.95 -7.80
C ARG A 407 -19.45 -4.28 -7.42
N ASP A 408 -18.72 -3.32 -6.85
CA ASP A 408 -17.31 -3.46 -6.47
C ASP A 408 -17.12 -4.60 -5.46
N THR A 409 -18.03 -4.71 -4.48
CA THR A 409 -18.01 -5.77 -3.48
C THR A 409 -18.05 -7.14 -4.13
N PHE A 410 -18.99 -7.40 -5.03
CA PHE A 410 -19.15 -8.73 -5.61
C PHE A 410 -18.19 -9.06 -6.74
N ILE A 411 -17.55 -8.04 -7.34
CA ILE A 411 -16.39 -8.23 -8.22
C ILE A 411 -15.14 -8.59 -7.41
N ALA A 412 -14.90 -7.91 -6.28
CA ALA A 412 -13.72 -8.11 -5.46
C ALA A 412 -13.79 -9.36 -4.56
N LEU A 413 -14.99 -9.75 -4.10
CA LEU A 413 -15.21 -10.81 -3.11
C LEU A 413 -14.51 -12.13 -3.46
N PRO A 414 -14.60 -12.69 -4.68
CA PRO A 414 -13.99 -13.98 -4.97
C PRO A 414 -12.47 -14.00 -4.73
N GLY A 415 -11.76 -12.94 -5.10
CA GLY A 415 -10.32 -12.83 -4.87
C GLY A 415 -9.95 -12.35 -3.48
N CYS A 416 -10.52 -11.22 -3.05
CA CYS A 416 -10.17 -10.59 -1.78
C CYS A 416 -10.56 -11.42 -0.57
N LEU A 417 -11.60 -12.26 -0.67
CA LEU A 417 -12.12 -13.05 0.43
C LEU A 417 -11.96 -14.56 0.21
N LEU A 418 -12.45 -15.14 -0.89
CA LEU A 418 -12.43 -16.60 -1.06
C LEU A 418 -11.01 -17.15 -1.27
N VAL A 419 -10.23 -16.57 -2.19
CA VAL A 419 -8.82 -16.98 -2.41
C VAL A 419 -7.97 -16.79 -1.15
N THR A 420 -8.34 -15.86 -0.28
CA THR A 420 -7.65 -15.61 1.00
C THR A 420 -8.21 -16.39 2.19
N GLY A 421 -9.26 -17.20 2.00
CA GLY A 421 -9.86 -18.02 3.06
C GLY A 421 -10.82 -17.29 4.01
N ARG A 422 -11.23 -16.07 3.70
CA ARG A 422 -12.12 -15.22 4.53
C ARG A 422 -13.59 -15.53 4.28
N TYR A 423 -13.96 -16.80 4.38
CA TYR A 423 -15.30 -17.29 4.02
C TYR A 423 -16.40 -16.66 4.87
N LYS A 424 -16.19 -16.44 6.18
CA LYS A 424 -17.18 -15.79 7.04
C LYS A 424 -17.50 -14.36 6.61
N ASP A 425 -16.48 -13.57 6.27
CA ASP A 425 -16.67 -12.21 5.76
C ASP A 425 -17.46 -12.23 4.43
N ALA A 426 -17.11 -13.16 3.52
CA ALA A 426 -17.81 -13.30 2.24
C ALA A 426 -19.27 -13.67 2.42
N ARG A 427 -19.56 -14.63 3.30
CA ARG A 427 -20.92 -15.05 3.67
C ARG A 427 -21.73 -13.87 4.22
N ASN A 428 -21.16 -13.09 5.13
CA ASN A 428 -21.84 -11.93 5.70
C ASN A 428 -22.18 -10.87 4.65
N LEU A 429 -21.27 -10.57 3.72
CA LEU A 429 -21.56 -9.65 2.61
C LEU A 429 -22.68 -10.16 1.71
N ILE A 430 -22.63 -11.44 1.31
CA ILE A 430 -23.65 -12.06 0.48
C ILE A 430 -25.04 -11.96 1.12
N LEU A 431 -25.16 -12.33 2.40
CA LEU A 431 -26.43 -12.34 3.11
C LEU A 431 -26.95 -10.92 3.38
N SER A 432 -26.05 -9.99 3.73
CA SER A 432 -26.42 -8.60 3.99
C SER A 432 -27.00 -7.90 2.74
N TYR A 433 -26.31 -7.99 1.60
CA TYR A 433 -26.81 -7.43 0.34
C TYR A 433 -28.07 -8.15 -0.15
N GLY A 434 -28.18 -9.47 0.07
CA GLY A 434 -29.42 -10.22 -0.17
C GLY A 434 -30.58 -9.68 0.67
N GLY A 435 -30.32 -9.25 1.91
CA GLY A 435 -31.31 -8.60 2.77
C GLY A 435 -31.79 -7.28 2.19
N ALA A 436 -30.89 -6.51 1.59
CA ALA A 436 -31.19 -5.25 0.90
C ALA A 436 -31.72 -5.43 -0.54
N MET A 437 -31.92 -6.64 -1.06
CA MET A 437 -32.46 -6.78 -2.43
C MET A 437 -33.87 -6.18 -2.55
N ARG A 438 -34.13 -5.41 -3.60
CA ARG A 438 -35.46 -4.85 -3.93
C ARG A 438 -35.63 -4.75 -5.44
N HIS A 439 -36.86 -4.84 -5.96
CA HIS A 439 -37.14 -4.85 -7.40
C HIS A 439 -36.46 -6.01 -8.17
N GLY A 440 -35.94 -7.03 -7.46
CA GLY A 440 -35.11 -8.09 -8.04
C GLY A 440 -33.66 -7.68 -8.31
N LEU A 441 -33.22 -6.54 -7.76
CA LEU A 441 -31.88 -5.98 -7.91
C LEU A 441 -31.15 -5.90 -6.57
N ILE A 442 -29.84 -6.11 -6.62
CA ILE A 442 -28.91 -5.74 -5.55
C ILE A 442 -28.60 -4.24 -5.70
N PRO A 443 -28.60 -3.45 -4.61
CA PRO A 443 -28.32 -2.03 -4.70
C PRO A 443 -26.86 -1.78 -5.12
N ASN A 444 -26.64 -0.72 -5.92
CA ASN A 444 -25.29 -0.26 -6.20
C ASN A 444 -24.71 0.39 -4.95
N LEU A 445 -25.40 1.38 -4.38
CA LEU A 445 -25.04 2.02 -3.12
C LEU A 445 -25.83 1.36 -1.99
N LEU A 446 -25.16 0.69 -1.05
CA LEU A 446 -25.85 -0.08 0.00
C LEU A 446 -26.55 0.82 1.02
N ALA A 447 -25.86 1.83 1.56
CA ALA A 447 -26.37 2.73 2.61
C ALA A 447 -27.18 2.00 3.71
N GLU A 448 -26.56 0.98 4.33
CA GLU A 448 -27.13 0.13 5.39
C GLU A 448 -28.44 -0.60 5.02
N GLY A 449 -28.81 -0.63 3.74
CA GLY A 449 -30.09 -1.18 3.30
C GLY A 449 -31.28 -0.24 3.50
N GLN A 450 -31.10 0.98 4.05
CA GLN A 450 -32.20 1.89 4.39
C GLN A 450 -32.48 2.92 3.27
N THR A 451 -31.41 3.52 2.74
CA THR A 451 -31.47 4.55 1.69
C THR A 451 -30.71 4.09 0.44
N SER A 452 -30.70 2.77 0.22
CA SER A 452 -29.98 2.14 -0.89
C SER A 452 -30.45 2.64 -2.25
N ARG A 453 -29.52 2.70 -3.20
CA ARG A 453 -29.79 3.13 -4.58
C ARG A 453 -29.76 1.93 -5.54
N TYR A 454 -30.82 1.77 -6.32
CA TYR A 454 -31.01 0.65 -7.26
C TYR A 454 -30.91 1.13 -8.72
N ASN A 455 -29.84 1.87 -9.01
CA ASN A 455 -29.57 2.45 -10.32
C ASN A 455 -28.73 1.54 -11.24
N CYS A 456 -28.35 0.35 -10.78
CA CYS A 456 -27.53 -0.60 -11.51
C CYS A 456 -28.28 -1.92 -11.76
N ARG A 457 -28.01 -2.55 -12.90
CA ARG A 457 -28.57 -3.86 -13.29
C ARG A 457 -27.54 -4.98 -13.24
N ASP A 458 -26.26 -4.65 -13.03
CA ASP A 458 -25.15 -5.59 -13.07
C ASP A 458 -24.78 -6.16 -11.68
N ALA A 459 -24.93 -5.38 -10.60
CA ALA A 459 -24.56 -5.83 -9.25
C ALA A 459 -25.24 -7.14 -8.83
N VAL A 460 -26.51 -7.37 -9.22
CA VAL A 460 -27.22 -8.62 -8.93
C VAL A 460 -26.61 -9.84 -9.61
N TRP A 461 -26.08 -9.69 -10.83
CA TRP A 461 -25.44 -10.80 -11.54
C TRP A 461 -24.04 -11.08 -11.00
N PHE A 462 -23.31 -10.04 -10.58
CA PHE A 462 -22.06 -10.23 -9.83
C PHE A 462 -22.33 -10.87 -8.46
N TRP A 463 -23.40 -10.50 -7.75
CA TRP A 463 -23.80 -11.13 -6.49
C TRP A 463 -24.14 -12.61 -6.66
N LEU A 464 -24.96 -12.95 -7.65
CA LEU A 464 -25.28 -14.34 -7.98
C LEU A 464 -24.02 -15.14 -8.34
N TYR A 465 -23.13 -14.56 -9.14
CA TYR A 465 -21.87 -15.20 -9.50
C TYR A 465 -20.91 -15.35 -8.29
N ALA A 466 -20.87 -14.38 -7.39
CA ALA A 466 -20.11 -14.46 -6.15
C ALA A 466 -20.62 -15.59 -5.25
N ILE A 467 -21.93 -15.86 -5.23
CA ILE A 467 -22.51 -17.02 -4.54
C ILE A 467 -22.05 -18.33 -5.20
N VAL A 468 -22.08 -18.42 -6.53
CA VAL A 468 -21.53 -19.58 -7.26
C VAL A 468 -20.08 -19.83 -6.85
N LYS A 469 -19.25 -18.77 -6.84
CA LYS A 469 -17.84 -18.87 -6.42
C LYS A 469 -17.69 -19.24 -4.95
N TYR A 470 -18.56 -18.76 -4.07
CA TYR A 470 -18.58 -19.15 -2.67
C TYR A 470 -18.84 -20.66 -2.54
N ILE A 471 -19.86 -21.18 -3.24
CA ILE A 471 -20.20 -22.61 -3.22
C ILE A 471 -19.04 -23.46 -3.73
N GLU A 472 -18.33 -23.01 -4.76
CA GLU A 472 -17.16 -23.72 -5.31
C GLU A 472 -15.94 -23.73 -4.38
N LYS A 473 -15.68 -22.63 -3.65
CA LYS A 473 -14.41 -22.43 -2.93
C LYS A 473 -14.51 -22.62 -1.42
N ALA A 474 -15.64 -22.30 -0.80
CA ALA A 474 -15.79 -22.42 0.64
C ALA A 474 -15.97 -23.90 1.04
N PRO A 475 -15.39 -24.35 2.17
CA PRO A 475 -15.69 -25.66 2.71
C PRO A 475 -17.19 -25.82 2.98
N HIS A 476 -17.81 -26.87 2.43
CA HIS A 476 -19.26 -27.08 2.47
C HIS A 476 -20.06 -25.86 1.99
N GLY A 477 -19.56 -25.20 0.94
CA GLY A 477 -20.09 -23.93 0.46
C GLY A 477 -21.57 -23.97 0.08
N GLU A 478 -22.11 -25.14 -0.30
CA GLU A 478 -23.53 -25.33 -0.61
C GLU A 478 -24.47 -25.04 0.57
N GLN A 479 -23.97 -25.10 1.81
CA GLN A 479 -24.77 -24.82 3.01
C GLN A 479 -25.26 -23.37 3.06
N ILE A 480 -24.55 -22.44 2.38
CA ILE A 480 -24.95 -21.02 2.33
C ILE A 480 -26.36 -20.82 1.77
N LEU A 481 -26.82 -21.73 0.89
CA LEU A 481 -28.14 -21.67 0.28
C LEU A 481 -29.28 -21.70 1.31
N ARG A 482 -29.04 -22.30 2.49
CA ARG A 482 -30.01 -22.43 3.58
C ARG A 482 -29.86 -21.36 4.66
N ASP A 483 -28.83 -20.53 4.57
CA ASP A 483 -28.61 -19.46 5.53
C ASP A 483 -29.73 -18.43 5.48
N LYS A 484 -30.07 -17.89 6.65
CA LYS A 484 -31.15 -16.92 6.79
C LYS A 484 -30.69 -15.54 6.33
N VAL A 485 -31.43 -15.01 5.35
CA VAL A 485 -31.36 -13.64 4.87
C VAL A 485 -32.49 -12.86 5.53
N LEU A 486 -32.15 -11.76 6.22
CA LEU A 486 -33.15 -10.82 6.73
C LEU A 486 -33.56 -9.87 5.61
N ARG A 487 -34.66 -10.18 4.93
CA ARG A 487 -35.21 -9.36 3.84
C ARG A 487 -35.79 -8.09 4.41
N LEU A 488 -35.15 -6.97 4.08
CA LEU A 488 -35.60 -5.63 4.43
C LEU A 488 -36.78 -5.18 3.57
N TYR A 489 -36.84 -5.69 2.33
CA TYR A 489 -37.87 -5.38 1.35
C TYR A 489 -38.40 -6.66 0.69
N PRO A 490 -39.27 -7.44 1.36
CA PRO A 490 -39.81 -8.67 0.78
C PRO A 490 -40.70 -8.44 -0.45
N HIS A 491 -41.27 -7.24 -0.58
CA HIS A 491 -41.98 -6.77 -1.76
C HIS A 491 -41.65 -5.30 -2.01
N ASP A 492 -41.99 -4.80 -3.20
CA ASP A 492 -41.50 -3.49 -3.65
C ASP A 492 -42.12 -2.30 -2.91
N GLU A 493 -43.26 -2.48 -2.24
CA GLU A 493 -43.90 -1.47 -1.39
C GLU A 493 -43.49 -1.54 0.09
N ALA A 494 -42.55 -2.44 0.44
CA ALA A 494 -42.17 -2.67 1.83
C ALA A 494 -41.57 -1.43 2.50
N ILE A 495 -41.93 -1.25 3.77
CA ILE A 495 -41.44 -0.21 4.66
C ILE A 495 -40.29 -0.79 5.50
N TYR A 496 -39.14 -0.14 5.41
CA TYR A 496 -37.94 -0.52 6.16
C TYR A 496 -38.22 -0.59 7.67
N GLY A 497 -37.81 -1.67 8.33
CA GLY A 497 -38.00 -1.89 9.76
C GLY A 497 -39.40 -2.36 10.18
N VAL A 498 -40.36 -2.44 9.25
CA VAL A 498 -41.74 -2.87 9.53
C VAL A 498 -42.02 -4.22 8.88
N ASP A 499 -41.81 -4.33 7.57
CA ASP A 499 -42.18 -5.52 6.80
C ASP A 499 -41.05 -6.57 6.73
N GLN A 500 -40.07 -6.50 7.63
CA GLN A 500 -38.89 -7.36 7.58
C GLN A 500 -39.26 -8.83 7.79
N LYS A 501 -38.65 -9.74 7.02
CA LYS A 501 -38.85 -11.18 7.18
C LYS A 501 -37.56 -11.96 6.95
N GLU A 502 -37.42 -13.11 7.59
CA GLU A 502 -36.34 -14.05 7.29
C GLU A 502 -36.76 -15.02 6.18
N GLU A 503 -35.89 -15.25 5.22
CA GLU A 503 -36.01 -16.34 4.24
C GLU A 503 -34.64 -16.97 3.98
N GLU A 504 -34.60 -18.13 3.33
CA GLU A 504 -33.34 -18.77 2.98
C GLU A 504 -32.72 -18.11 1.75
N LEU A 505 -31.39 -18.06 1.68
CA LEU A 505 -30.67 -17.42 0.57
C LEU A 505 -31.12 -17.94 -0.80
N HIS A 506 -31.37 -19.25 -0.95
CA HIS A 506 -31.83 -19.80 -2.22
C HIS A 506 -33.18 -19.21 -2.67
N ALA A 507 -34.05 -18.81 -1.74
CA ALA A 507 -35.33 -18.18 -2.04
C ALA A 507 -35.13 -16.74 -2.51
N THR A 508 -34.22 -16.00 -1.87
CA THR A 508 -33.82 -14.65 -2.31
C THR A 508 -33.20 -14.68 -3.71
N MET A 509 -32.32 -15.66 -3.98
CA MET A 509 -31.76 -15.87 -5.32
C MET A 509 -32.86 -16.16 -6.35
N TYR A 510 -33.81 -17.02 -6.00
CA TYR A 510 -34.92 -17.37 -6.88
C TYR A 510 -35.82 -16.16 -7.19
N ASP A 511 -36.08 -15.29 -6.20
CA ASP A 511 -36.86 -14.05 -6.38
C ASP A 511 -36.15 -13.09 -7.37
N ALA A 512 -34.82 -12.92 -7.25
CA ALA A 512 -34.04 -12.14 -8.20
C ALA A 512 -34.19 -12.65 -9.65
N LEU A 513 -33.92 -13.94 -9.85
CA LEU A 513 -33.98 -14.59 -11.17
C LEU A 513 -35.39 -14.54 -11.77
N SER A 514 -36.39 -14.83 -10.95
CA SER A 514 -37.81 -14.80 -11.36
C SER A 514 -38.22 -13.41 -11.79
N ARG A 515 -37.84 -12.35 -11.06
CA ARG A 515 -38.18 -10.97 -11.41
C ARG A 515 -37.51 -10.52 -12.71
N HIS A 516 -36.23 -10.83 -12.91
CA HIS A 516 -35.56 -10.62 -14.20
C HIS A 516 -36.28 -11.37 -15.33
N PHE A 517 -36.67 -12.63 -15.07
CA PHE A 517 -37.44 -13.41 -16.02
C PHE A 517 -38.81 -12.79 -16.28
N TYR A 518 -39.48 -12.16 -15.31
CA TYR A 518 -40.79 -11.54 -15.49
C TYR A 518 -40.70 -10.21 -16.24
N GLY A 519 -39.64 -9.47 -16.01
CA GLY A 519 -39.45 -8.10 -16.44
C GLY A 519 -39.60 -7.15 -15.25
N ILE A 520 -38.53 -6.41 -14.98
CA ILE A 520 -38.41 -5.36 -13.98
C ILE A 520 -38.63 -4.03 -14.70
N SER A 521 -39.51 -3.21 -14.15
CA SER A 521 -39.76 -1.85 -14.63
C SER A 521 -40.26 -1.02 -13.46
N PHE A 522 -39.45 -0.07 -13.00
CA PHE A 522 -39.81 0.83 -11.91
C PHE A 522 -39.15 2.19 -12.11
N ARG A 523 -39.61 3.18 -11.36
CA ARG A 523 -38.95 4.48 -11.23
C ARG A 523 -38.22 4.53 -9.89
N GLU A 524 -36.96 4.95 -9.88
CA GLU A 524 -36.17 5.06 -8.65
C GLU A 524 -36.94 5.83 -7.58
N ARG A 525 -36.96 5.28 -6.36
CA ARG A 525 -37.65 5.90 -5.24
C ARG A 525 -36.95 7.21 -4.91
N ASN A 526 -37.75 8.26 -4.68
CA ASN A 526 -37.25 9.62 -4.49
C ASN A 526 -36.49 10.16 -5.72
N ALA A 527 -36.86 9.77 -6.94
CA ALA A 527 -36.33 10.33 -8.19
C ALA A 527 -36.33 11.88 -8.17
N GLY A 528 -35.24 12.46 -8.68
CA GLY A 528 -35.00 13.90 -8.71
C GLY A 528 -33.60 14.27 -8.18
N ARG A 529 -33.32 15.57 -8.14
CA ARG A 529 -31.99 16.12 -7.81
C ARG A 529 -31.46 15.75 -6.42
N GLN A 530 -32.34 15.32 -5.52
CA GLN A 530 -32.01 14.88 -4.17
C GLN A 530 -31.23 13.55 -4.10
N ILE A 531 -31.38 12.67 -5.10
CA ILE A 531 -30.63 11.40 -5.16
C ILE A 531 -29.61 11.37 -6.30
N ASP A 532 -29.76 12.25 -7.30
CA ASP A 532 -28.81 12.43 -8.39
C ASP A 532 -28.93 13.84 -8.96
N GLU A 533 -27.89 14.66 -8.75
CA GLU A 533 -27.93 16.11 -9.06
C GLU A 533 -28.05 16.42 -10.55
N HIS A 534 -27.59 15.50 -11.41
CA HIS A 534 -27.40 15.73 -12.84
C HIS A 534 -28.29 14.86 -13.73
N MET A 535 -28.68 13.66 -13.27
CA MET A 535 -29.46 12.72 -14.08
C MET A 535 -30.78 13.33 -14.58
N ASN A 536 -31.05 13.14 -15.88
CA ASN A 536 -32.32 13.53 -16.50
C ASN A 536 -33.50 12.70 -15.96
N ASP A 537 -34.72 13.23 -16.07
CA ASP A 537 -35.93 12.61 -15.52
C ASP A 537 -36.14 11.15 -15.99
N ASP A 538 -35.92 10.90 -17.29
CA ASP A 538 -36.01 9.56 -17.88
C ASP A 538 -34.95 8.59 -17.38
N GLY A 539 -33.82 9.10 -16.88
CA GLY A 539 -32.73 8.29 -16.33
C GLY A 539 -33.13 7.53 -15.06
N PHE A 540 -34.09 8.07 -14.29
CA PHE A 540 -34.61 7.42 -13.09
C PHE A 540 -35.53 6.22 -13.38
N ASN A 541 -35.91 5.99 -14.64
CA ASN A 541 -36.73 4.84 -15.02
C ASN A 541 -35.81 3.64 -15.32
N VAL A 542 -35.86 2.62 -14.45
CA VAL A 542 -34.98 1.45 -14.50
C VAL A 542 -35.76 0.26 -15.05
N THR A 543 -35.15 -0.42 -16.02
CA THR A 543 -35.70 -1.64 -16.63
C THR A 543 -34.64 -2.75 -16.68
N ALA A 544 -35.07 -3.99 -16.46
CA ALA A 544 -34.24 -5.18 -16.69
C ALA A 544 -35.14 -6.38 -17.00
N TYR A 545 -34.83 -7.17 -18.02
CA TYR A 545 -35.69 -8.28 -18.44
C TYR A 545 -34.92 -9.33 -19.23
N VAL A 546 -35.52 -10.51 -19.37
CA VAL A 546 -35.01 -11.59 -20.23
C VAL A 546 -35.66 -11.51 -21.61
N ASN A 547 -34.86 -11.31 -22.65
CA ASN A 547 -35.33 -11.37 -24.03
C ASN A 547 -35.78 -12.80 -24.36
N ARG A 548 -37.01 -12.97 -24.86
CA ARG A 548 -37.63 -14.30 -25.03
C ARG A 548 -37.05 -15.13 -26.17
N GLU A 549 -36.52 -14.47 -27.19
CA GLU A 549 -35.96 -15.14 -28.37
C GLU A 549 -34.54 -15.63 -28.08
N THR A 550 -33.73 -14.76 -27.46
CA THR A 550 -32.31 -14.99 -27.24
C THR A 550 -31.96 -15.57 -25.88
N GLY A 551 -32.81 -15.34 -24.88
CA GLY A 551 -32.51 -15.61 -23.47
C GLY A 551 -31.63 -14.53 -22.80
N PHE A 552 -31.24 -13.48 -23.53
CA PHE A 552 -30.32 -12.46 -23.02
C PHE A 552 -30.92 -11.62 -21.90
N ILE A 553 -30.04 -11.20 -20.98
CA ILE A 553 -30.33 -10.21 -19.96
C ILE A 553 -30.23 -8.81 -20.58
N CYS A 554 -31.38 -8.20 -20.79
CA CYS A 554 -31.52 -6.86 -21.36
C CYS A 554 -31.96 -5.85 -20.30
N GLY A 555 -31.75 -4.56 -20.55
CA GLY A 555 -32.27 -3.51 -19.67
C GLY A 555 -31.63 -2.16 -19.92
N GLY A 556 -32.00 -1.19 -19.11
CA GLY A 556 -31.50 0.18 -19.21
C GLY A 556 -32.20 1.00 -20.29
N ASN A 557 -31.74 2.23 -20.46
CA ASN A 557 -32.15 3.15 -21.50
C ASN A 557 -30.99 4.12 -21.81
N ARG A 558 -31.12 4.94 -22.85
CA ARG A 558 -30.08 5.90 -23.30
C ARG A 558 -29.71 6.99 -22.28
N TRP A 559 -30.51 7.16 -21.21
CA TRP A 559 -30.37 8.20 -20.19
C TRP A 559 -29.91 7.66 -18.84
N ASN A 560 -29.63 6.36 -18.72
CA ASN A 560 -29.17 5.76 -17.47
C ASN A 560 -27.81 5.06 -17.58
N CYS A 561 -27.25 4.78 -16.41
CA CYS A 561 -25.91 4.23 -16.21
C CYS A 561 -26.00 2.87 -15.51
N GLY A 562 -26.73 1.92 -16.11
CA GLY A 562 -27.06 0.65 -15.46
C GLY A 562 -25.88 -0.33 -15.24
N THR A 563 -24.72 -0.08 -15.83
CA THR A 563 -23.54 -0.97 -15.78
C THR A 563 -22.34 -0.24 -15.20
N TRP A 564 -21.27 -0.95 -14.84
CA TRP A 564 -20.04 -0.39 -14.27
C TRP A 564 -19.42 0.79 -15.01
N MET A 565 -19.65 0.91 -16.32
CA MET A 565 -19.31 2.11 -17.08
C MET A 565 -20.38 3.19 -16.84
N ASP A 566 -20.41 3.78 -15.64
CA ASP A 566 -21.56 4.53 -15.10
C ASP A 566 -21.40 6.05 -15.01
N LYS A 567 -20.44 6.64 -15.72
CA LYS A 567 -20.23 8.09 -15.68
C LYS A 567 -21.42 8.88 -16.25
N MET A 568 -22.16 9.54 -15.36
CA MET A 568 -23.14 10.58 -15.70
C MET A 568 -22.42 11.92 -15.93
N GLY A 569 -22.72 12.61 -17.03
CA GLY A 569 -22.16 13.93 -17.32
C GLY A 569 -22.71 15.02 -16.39
N SER A 570 -21.88 16.01 -16.09
CA SER A 570 -22.15 17.04 -15.07
C SER A 570 -21.63 18.44 -15.44
N SER A 571 -21.18 18.65 -16.68
CA SER A 571 -20.75 19.95 -17.18
C SER A 571 -21.85 20.59 -18.03
N ASP A 572 -22.50 21.60 -17.46
CA ASP A 572 -23.40 22.50 -18.18
C ASP A 572 -22.64 23.22 -19.32
N ARG A 573 -21.42 23.70 -19.03
CA ARG A 573 -20.58 24.45 -19.98
C ARG A 573 -20.30 23.69 -21.28
N SER A 574 -20.11 22.38 -21.21
CA SER A 574 -19.86 21.53 -22.39
C SER A 574 -21.12 20.89 -22.96
N GLY A 575 -22.27 21.06 -22.30
CA GLY A 575 -23.54 20.44 -22.67
C GLY A 575 -23.54 18.91 -22.52
N ASN A 576 -22.83 18.38 -21.51
CA ASN A 576 -22.88 16.95 -21.15
C ASN A 576 -23.69 16.66 -19.88
N GLU A 577 -24.13 17.67 -19.14
CA GLU A 577 -24.95 17.47 -17.95
C GLU A 577 -26.17 16.59 -18.23
N GLY A 578 -26.39 15.57 -17.39
CA GLY A 578 -27.49 14.61 -17.49
C GLY A 578 -27.39 13.62 -18.67
N VAL A 579 -26.31 13.68 -19.45
CA VAL A 579 -26.06 12.73 -20.54
C VAL A 579 -25.04 11.68 -20.07
N PRO A 580 -25.42 10.39 -19.99
CA PRO A 580 -24.46 9.32 -19.74
C PRO A 580 -23.35 9.31 -20.79
N ALA A 581 -22.10 9.10 -20.35
CA ALA A 581 -20.98 8.92 -21.27
C ALA A 581 -21.04 7.60 -22.03
N THR A 582 -21.52 6.56 -21.34
CA THR A 582 -21.51 5.16 -21.78
C THR A 582 -22.82 4.48 -21.38
N PRO A 583 -23.98 4.92 -21.91
CA PRO A 583 -25.20 4.16 -21.71
C PRO A 583 -25.04 2.81 -22.41
N ARG A 584 -25.08 1.74 -21.64
CA ARG A 584 -24.96 0.36 -22.12
C ARG A 584 -26.29 -0.35 -21.94
N ASP A 585 -27.32 0.17 -22.59
CA ASP A 585 -28.65 -0.41 -22.61
C ASP A 585 -28.74 -1.59 -23.60
N GLY A 586 -29.82 -2.37 -23.51
CA GLY A 586 -29.92 -3.64 -24.22
C GLY A 586 -29.12 -4.74 -23.52
N ALA A 587 -28.57 -5.69 -24.28
CA ALA A 587 -27.83 -6.83 -23.73
C ALA A 587 -26.33 -6.50 -23.58
N ALA A 588 -25.90 -6.08 -22.38
CA ALA A 588 -24.48 -5.90 -22.08
C ALA A 588 -23.77 -7.26 -22.01
N VAL A 589 -22.59 -7.35 -22.62
CA VAL A 589 -21.91 -8.64 -22.87
C VAL A 589 -21.56 -9.41 -21.60
N GLU A 590 -21.10 -8.74 -20.54
CA GLU A 590 -20.67 -9.38 -19.30
C GLU A 590 -21.83 -10.06 -18.56
N LEU A 591 -23.04 -9.50 -18.64
CA LEU A 591 -24.21 -10.06 -17.98
C LEU A 591 -24.61 -11.41 -18.60
N GLN A 592 -24.33 -11.63 -19.88
CA GLN A 592 -24.66 -12.88 -20.54
C GLN A 592 -23.75 -14.02 -20.06
N GLY A 593 -22.45 -13.73 -19.89
CA GLY A 593 -21.51 -14.69 -19.33
C GLY A 593 -21.80 -15.00 -17.86
N LEU A 594 -22.08 -13.97 -17.04
CA LEU A 594 -22.47 -14.15 -15.64
C LEU A 594 -23.76 -14.97 -15.52
N ALA A 595 -24.80 -14.63 -16.30
CA ALA A 595 -26.06 -15.37 -16.31
C ALA A 595 -25.85 -16.83 -16.72
N PHE A 596 -25.08 -17.08 -17.79
CA PHE A 596 -24.78 -18.44 -18.22
C PHE A 596 -24.11 -19.26 -17.12
N ALA A 597 -23.08 -18.72 -16.47
CA ALA A 597 -22.38 -19.40 -15.38
C ALA A 597 -23.29 -19.69 -14.18
N VAL A 598 -24.17 -18.75 -13.83
CA VAL A 598 -25.14 -18.92 -12.74
C VAL A 598 -26.17 -20.00 -13.08
N LEU A 599 -26.75 -19.97 -14.28
CA LEU A 599 -27.78 -20.92 -14.70
C LEU A 599 -27.25 -22.36 -14.77
N GLU A 600 -26.04 -22.57 -15.30
CA GLU A 600 -25.39 -23.89 -15.30
C GLU A 600 -25.14 -24.40 -13.88
N CYS A 601 -24.75 -23.52 -12.94
CA CYS A 601 -24.57 -23.89 -11.55
C CYS A 601 -25.91 -24.29 -10.90
N LEU A 602 -26.98 -23.53 -11.14
CA LEU A 602 -28.31 -23.81 -10.61
C LEU A 602 -28.88 -25.12 -11.14
N ASP A 603 -28.69 -25.42 -12.43
CA ASP A 603 -29.08 -26.70 -13.02
C ASP A 603 -28.38 -27.87 -12.31
N HIS A 604 -27.07 -27.76 -12.11
CA HIS A 604 -26.28 -28.75 -11.39
C HIS A 604 -26.72 -28.90 -9.92
N LEU A 605 -26.93 -27.79 -9.20
CA LEU A 605 -27.39 -27.83 -7.81
C LEU A 605 -28.80 -28.43 -7.69
N HIS A 606 -29.70 -28.12 -8.62
CA HIS A 606 -31.03 -28.71 -8.67
C HIS A 606 -30.97 -30.22 -8.93
N SER A 607 -30.13 -30.66 -9.89
CA SER A 607 -29.94 -32.10 -10.18
C SER A 607 -29.46 -32.90 -8.97
N LYS A 608 -28.79 -32.24 -8.01
CA LYS A 608 -28.33 -32.80 -6.73
C LYS A 608 -29.33 -32.63 -5.58
N GLY A 609 -30.49 -32.02 -5.80
CA GLY A 609 -31.48 -31.74 -4.75
C GLY A 609 -31.07 -30.64 -3.76
N LEU A 610 -30.08 -29.82 -4.11
CA LEU A 610 -29.57 -28.73 -3.26
C LEU A 610 -30.27 -27.38 -3.54
N PHE A 611 -30.84 -27.22 -4.73
CA PHE A 611 -31.64 -26.04 -5.11
C PHE A 611 -33.09 -26.46 -5.41
N PRO A 612 -34.11 -25.96 -4.70
CA PRO A 612 -35.47 -26.50 -4.80
C PRO A 612 -36.16 -26.32 -6.17
N HIS A 613 -35.85 -25.24 -6.88
CA HIS A 613 -36.52 -24.89 -8.13
C HIS A 613 -35.78 -25.47 -9.34
N SER A 614 -36.50 -26.04 -10.31
CA SER A 614 -35.95 -26.56 -11.57
C SER A 614 -35.82 -25.51 -12.68
N GLY A 615 -36.39 -24.32 -12.48
CA GLY A 615 -36.49 -23.28 -13.49
C GLY A 615 -37.37 -22.12 -13.06
N VAL A 616 -37.75 -21.25 -14.00
CA VAL A 616 -38.58 -20.05 -13.79
C VAL A 616 -39.84 -20.07 -14.66
N SER A 617 -40.95 -19.55 -14.14
CA SER A 617 -42.26 -19.54 -14.82
C SER A 617 -42.93 -18.17 -14.87
N LYS A 618 -43.39 -17.71 -16.04
CA LYS A 618 -44.29 -16.55 -16.18
C LYS A 618 -45.58 -16.97 -16.88
N GLY A 619 -46.69 -17.09 -16.13
CA GLY A 619 -47.95 -17.60 -16.67
C GLY A 619 -47.79 -19.06 -17.10
N SER A 620 -48.12 -19.38 -18.35
CA SER A 620 -47.94 -20.72 -18.92
C SER A 620 -46.53 -21.01 -19.43
N LEU A 621 -45.66 -20.00 -19.52
CA LEU A 621 -44.28 -20.15 -19.98
C LEU A 621 -43.39 -20.62 -18.82
N PHE A 622 -42.73 -21.75 -18.98
CA PHE A 622 -41.74 -22.28 -18.04
C PHE A 622 -40.44 -22.62 -18.78
N TRP A 623 -39.31 -22.14 -18.27
CA TRP A 623 -37.98 -22.54 -18.72
C TRP A 623 -37.25 -23.21 -17.57
N THR A 624 -36.72 -24.41 -17.80
CA THR A 624 -35.71 -24.97 -16.88
C THR A 624 -34.43 -24.13 -16.90
N TRP A 625 -33.57 -24.30 -15.90
CA TRP A 625 -32.26 -23.64 -15.91
C TRP A 625 -31.44 -24.02 -17.16
N ALA A 626 -31.46 -25.30 -17.54
CA ALA A 626 -30.84 -25.81 -18.76
C ALA A 626 -31.45 -25.22 -20.05
N ASP A 627 -32.78 -25.05 -20.14
CA ASP A 627 -33.42 -24.41 -21.30
C ASP A 627 -32.93 -22.96 -21.48
N TRP A 628 -32.82 -22.24 -20.36
CA TRP A 628 -32.38 -20.84 -20.38
C TRP A 628 -30.89 -20.75 -20.73
N SER A 629 -30.02 -21.55 -20.12
CA SER A 629 -28.58 -21.56 -20.44
C SER A 629 -28.33 -21.96 -21.91
N LEU A 630 -29.08 -22.94 -22.43
CA LEU A 630 -29.01 -23.35 -23.83
C LEU A 630 -29.42 -22.25 -24.80
N LYS A 631 -30.48 -21.48 -24.48
CA LYS A 631 -30.89 -20.31 -25.28
C LYS A 631 -29.80 -19.26 -25.35
N LEU A 632 -29.19 -18.92 -24.20
CA LEU A 632 -28.05 -17.98 -24.15
C LEU A 632 -26.92 -18.46 -25.07
N LYS A 633 -26.48 -19.71 -24.89
CA LYS A 633 -25.38 -20.30 -25.65
C LYS A 633 -25.63 -20.33 -27.15
N THR A 634 -26.83 -20.72 -27.56
CA THR A 634 -27.19 -20.86 -28.99
C THR A 634 -27.22 -19.50 -29.70
N ASN A 635 -27.54 -18.43 -28.98
CA ASN A 635 -27.68 -17.09 -29.58
C ASN A 635 -26.45 -16.19 -29.40
N PHE A 636 -25.63 -16.42 -28.36
CA PHE A 636 -24.56 -15.50 -27.99
C PHE A 636 -23.60 -15.21 -29.14
N GLU A 637 -22.99 -16.25 -29.72
CA GLU A 637 -22.00 -16.06 -30.78
C GLU A 637 -22.59 -15.38 -32.02
N ARG A 638 -23.77 -15.80 -32.46
CA ARG A 638 -24.47 -15.20 -33.62
C ARG A 638 -24.78 -13.72 -33.42
N CYS A 639 -25.13 -13.30 -32.21
CA CYS A 639 -25.53 -11.92 -31.93
C CYS A 639 -24.33 -11.01 -31.64
N PHE A 640 -23.33 -11.52 -30.92
CA PHE A 640 -22.22 -10.72 -30.41
C PHE A 640 -20.94 -10.79 -31.25
N PHE A 641 -20.66 -11.88 -31.97
CA PHE A 641 -19.43 -11.96 -32.76
C PHE A 641 -19.57 -11.15 -34.06
N VAL A 642 -18.53 -10.39 -34.41
CA VAL A 642 -18.46 -9.62 -35.65
C VAL A 642 -17.52 -10.34 -36.61
N ASP A 643 -18.06 -11.02 -37.60
CA ASP A 643 -17.29 -11.65 -38.67
C ASP A 643 -17.18 -10.76 -39.91
N ASP A 644 -16.54 -11.30 -40.96
CA ASP A 644 -16.37 -10.65 -42.25
C ASP A 644 -17.67 -10.49 -43.04
N ASP A 645 -18.75 -11.17 -42.67
CA ASP A 645 -20.04 -11.11 -43.35
C ASP A 645 -20.99 -10.06 -42.75
N ASP A 646 -20.70 -9.53 -41.56
CA ASP A 646 -21.53 -8.48 -40.94
C ASP A 646 -21.46 -7.15 -41.75
N ARG A 647 -22.52 -6.86 -42.51
CA ARG A 647 -22.63 -5.65 -43.35
C ARG A 647 -23.17 -4.42 -42.62
N THR A 648 -23.30 -4.47 -41.29
CA THR A 648 -23.83 -3.32 -40.53
C THR A 648 -22.94 -2.08 -40.69
N PRO A 649 -23.48 -0.89 -41.02
CA PRO A 649 -22.68 0.33 -41.22
C PRO A 649 -21.88 0.77 -39.99
N CYS A 650 -22.27 0.32 -38.81
CA CYS A 650 -21.65 0.67 -37.54
C CYS A 650 -20.40 -0.16 -37.19
N VAL A 651 -20.01 -1.14 -38.00
CA VAL A 651 -18.85 -1.97 -37.68
C VAL A 651 -17.56 -1.15 -37.75
N ASN A 652 -16.89 -1.00 -36.60
CA ASN A 652 -15.56 -0.38 -36.52
C ASN A 652 -14.43 -1.41 -36.77
N ARG A 653 -14.53 -2.61 -36.20
CA ARG A 653 -13.56 -3.70 -36.37
C ARG A 653 -14.22 -5.06 -36.56
N ARG A 654 -13.51 -5.96 -37.23
CA ARG A 654 -13.88 -7.38 -37.44
C ARG A 654 -13.18 -8.27 -36.44
N TYR A 655 -13.68 -9.49 -36.27
CA TYR A 655 -13.18 -10.51 -35.37
C TYR A 655 -13.19 -10.11 -33.90
N ILE A 656 -14.11 -9.21 -33.54
CA ILE A 656 -14.34 -8.75 -32.17
C ILE A 656 -15.64 -9.35 -31.61
N ILE A 657 -15.81 -9.25 -30.29
CA ILE A 657 -17.08 -9.48 -29.62
C ILE A 657 -17.66 -8.11 -29.28
N LYS A 658 -18.89 -7.85 -29.74
CA LYS A 658 -19.65 -6.63 -29.48
C LYS A 658 -19.73 -6.34 -27.98
N ASP A 659 -19.72 -5.07 -27.61
CA ASP A 659 -19.82 -4.67 -26.20
C ASP A 659 -21.24 -4.81 -25.65
N SER A 660 -22.22 -4.58 -26.52
CA SER A 660 -23.64 -4.76 -26.25
C SER A 660 -24.36 -5.30 -27.49
N PHE A 661 -25.59 -5.76 -27.32
CA PHE A 661 -26.46 -6.14 -28.42
C PHE A 661 -27.86 -5.53 -28.24
N GLY A 662 -28.32 -4.80 -29.26
CA GLY A 662 -29.63 -4.16 -29.26
C GLY A 662 -29.69 -2.92 -28.37
N SER A 663 -28.58 -2.19 -28.23
CA SER A 663 -28.59 -0.88 -27.57
C SER A 663 -29.35 0.16 -28.40
N THR A 664 -29.85 1.21 -27.73
CA THR A 664 -30.57 2.31 -28.41
C THR A 664 -29.71 2.99 -29.48
N ALA A 665 -28.41 3.13 -29.23
CA ALA A 665 -27.46 3.75 -30.14
C ALA A 665 -26.61 2.69 -30.82
N GLN A 666 -27.11 2.08 -31.91
CA GLN A 666 -26.53 0.88 -32.54
C GLN A 666 -24.99 0.84 -32.69
N TYR A 667 -24.30 1.97 -32.89
CA TYR A 667 -22.84 1.99 -32.96
C TYR A 667 -22.14 1.57 -31.67
N THR A 668 -22.76 1.75 -30.49
CA THR A 668 -22.19 1.35 -29.20
C THR A 668 -22.08 -0.17 -29.08
N ASP A 669 -22.95 -0.93 -29.75
CA ASP A 669 -22.83 -2.39 -29.84
C ASP A 669 -21.48 -2.79 -30.46
N TYR A 670 -21.04 -2.07 -31.50
CA TYR A 670 -19.87 -2.42 -32.31
C TYR A 670 -18.55 -1.81 -31.82
N GLN A 671 -18.53 -1.21 -30.61
CA GLN A 671 -17.30 -0.71 -30.01
C GLN A 671 -16.45 -1.85 -29.47
N LEU A 672 -15.16 -1.87 -29.83
CA LEU A 672 -14.21 -2.76 -29.18
C LEU A 672 -13.90 -2.22 -27.78
N ARG A 673 -14.37 -2.95 -26.77
CA ARG A 673 -14.21 -2.67 -25.33
C ARG A 673 -13.76 -3.92 -24.59
N PRO A 674 -13.22 -3.80 -23.38
CA PRO A 674 -12.69 -4.96 -22.66
C PRO A 674 -13.75 -5.81 -21.94
N ASN A 675 -15.03 -5.39 -21.93
CA ASN A 675 -16.08 -6.03 -21.13
C ASN A 675 -16.37 -7.50 -21.51
N PHE A 676 -16.20 -7.87 -22.79
CA PHE A 676 -16.42 -9.25 -23.23
C PHE A 676 -15.49 -10.24 -22.53
N THR A 677 -14.34 -9.77 -22.04
CA THR A 677 -13.38 -10.61 -21.32
C THR A 677 -13.95 -11.13 -20.01
N ILE A 678 -14.87 -10.39 -19.38
CA ILE A 678 -15.59 -10.87 -18.19
C ILE A 678 -16.41 -12.10 -18.57
N ALA A 679 -17.17 -12.02 -19.67
CA ALA A 679 -17.98 -13.14 -20.14
C ALA A 679 -17.13 -14.38 -20.48
N LEU A 680 -16.01 -14.19 -21.18
CA LEU A 680 -15.11 -15.30 -21.53
C LEU A 680 -14.36 -15.88 -20.33
N ALA A 681 -14.04 -15.07 -19.32
CA ALA A 681 -13.38 -15.54 -18.11
C ALA A 681 -14.31 -16.41 -17.26
N VAL A 682 -15.59 -16.01 -17.14
CA VAL A 682 -16.56 -16.71 -16.28
C VAL A 682 -17.27 -17.86 -17.01
N ALA A 683 -17.43 -17.77 -18.34
CA ALA A 683 -18.16 -18.71 -19.17
C ALA A 683 -17.41 -18.98 -20.49
N PRO A 684 -16.22 -19.63 -20.46
CA PRO A 684 -15.38 -19.81 -21.65
C PRO A 684 -16.01 -20.70 -22.73
N LYS A 685 -17.05 -21.46 -22.39
CA LYS A 685 -17.80 -22.36 -23.29
C LYS A 685 -19.05 -21.74 -23.92
N LEU A 686 -19.26 -20.44 -23.71
CA LEU A 686 -20.43 -19.72 -24.24
C LEU A 686 -20.39 -19.54 -25.76
N MET A 687 -19.19 -19.58 -26.35
CA MET A 687 -18.96 -19.48 -27.79
C MET A 687 -17.77 -20.33 -28.23
N SER A 688 -17.51 -20.39 -29.54
CA SER A 688 -16.34 -21.03 -30.13
C SER A 688 -15.03 -20.48 -29.55
N ALA A 689 -14.19 -21.37 -29.02
CA ALA A 689 -12.87 -21.03 -28.48
C ALA A 689 -11.97 -20.36 -29.53
N LYS A 690 -12.11 -20.73 -30.82
CA LYS A 690 -11.35 -20.13 -31.92
C LYS A 690 -11.71 -18.66 -32.12
N ASN A 691 -13.00 -18.35 -32.15
CA ASN A 691 -13.48 -16.97 -32.34
C ASN A 691 -13.21 -16.12 -31.10
N ALA A 692 -13.40 -16.70 -29.91
CA ALA A 692 -13.03 -16.06 -28.64
C ALA A 692 -11.53 -15.72 -28.58
N TRP A 693 -10.67 -16.64 -29.00
CA TRP A 693 -9.22 -16.42 -29.05
C TRP A 693 -8.83 -15.32 -30.02
N SER A 694 -9.46 -15.27 -31.20
CA SER A 694 -9.25 -14.19 -32.17
C SER A 694 -9.59 -12.82 -31.58
N ALA A 695 -10.72 -12.71 -30.87
CA ALA A 695 -11.12 -11.47 -30.21
C ALA A 695 -10.16 -11.08 -29.07
N ILE A 696 -9.67 -12.06 -28.30
CA ILE A 696 -8.64 -11.85 -27.25
C ILE A 696 -7.34 -11.31 -27.87
N CYS A 697 -6.87 -11.87 -28.99
CA CYS A 697 -5.66 -11.38 -29.65
C CYS A 697 -5.81 -9.93 -30.12
N ILE A 698 -6.96 -9.55 -30.67
CA ILE A 698 -7.22 -8.16 -31.07
C ILE A 698 -7.28 -7.23 -29.86
N ALA A 699 -7.96 -7.63 -28.79
CA ALA A 699 -8.01 -6.84 -27.56
C ALA A 699 -6.62 -6.70 -26.91
N GLU A 700 -5.79 -7.73 -26.98
CA GLU A 700 -4.41 -7.67 -26.49
C GLU A 700 -3.58 -6.63 -27.24
N GLU A 701 -3.68 -6.62 -28.57
CA GLU A 701 -2.94 -5.69 -29.43
C GLU A 701 -3.43 -4.25 -29.26
N VAL A 702 -4.74 -4.06 -29.17
CA VAL A 702 -5.37 -2.73 -29.26
C VAL A 702 -5.64 -2.10 -27.91
N LEU A 703 -6.07 -2.88 -26.91
CA LEU A 703 -6.57 -2.35 -25.65
C LEU A 703 -5.60 -2.53 -24.48
N LEU A 704 -4.77 -3.58 -24.46
CA LEU A 704 -3.96 -3.89 -23.29
C LEU A 704 -2.85 -2.85 -23.07
N GLY A 705 -2.92 -2.13 -21.96
CA GLY A 705 -1.90 -1.18 -21.53
C GLY A 705 -0.80 -1.79 -20.67
N PRO A 706 0.13 -0.98 -20.14
CA PRO A 706 1.18 -1.45 -19.23
C PRO A 706 0.64 -2.01 -17.91
N LEU A 707 -0.39 -1.37 -17.35
CA LEU A 707 -0.97 -1.74 -16.06
C LEU A 707 -2.45 -2.12 -16.20
N GLY A 708 -3.26 -1.28 -16.85
CA GLY A 708 -4.68 -1.54 -17.09
C GLY A 708 -4.98 -1.98 -18.53
N ILE A 709 -6.28 -2.06 -18.84
CA ILE A 709 -6.80 -2.26 -20.20
C ILE A 709 -7.68 -1.07 -20.59
N LYS A 710 -7.43 -0.51 -21.77
CA LYS A 710 -8.17 0.65 -22.30
C LYS A 710 -9.65 0.31 -22.37
N THR A 711 -10.48 1.22 -21.87
CA THR A 711 -11.94 1.04 -21.83
C THR A 711 -12.64 1.22 -23.17
N LEU A 712 -11.94 1.78 -24.16
CA LEU A 712 -12.39 1.93 -25.54
C LEU A 712 -11.19 1.85 -26.49
N ASP A 713 -11.43 1.33 -27.70
CA ASP A 713 -10.49 1.35 -28.81
C ASP A 713 -9.97 2.76 -29.15
N PRO A 714 -8.64 2.98 -29.19
CA PRO A 714 -8.04 4.25 -29.58
C PRO A 714 -8.44 4.78 -30.97
N LYS A 715 -8.94 3.93 -31.87
CA LYS A 715 -9.45 4.37 -33.19
C LYS A 715 -10.88 4.92 -33.13
N ASP A 716 -11.61 4.67 -32.06
CA ASP A 716 -12.97 5.19 -31.92
C ASP A 716 -12.95 6.70 -31.73
N TRP A 717 -13.87 7.41 -32.38
CA TRP A 717 -13.95 8.86 -32.27
C TRP A 717 -14.12 9.33 -30.83
N ASN A 718 -14.79 8.55 -29.97
CA ASN A 718 -15.04 8.91 -28.59
C ASN A 718 -13.86 8.63 -27.64
N TYR A 719 -12.75 8.10 -28.13
CA TYR A 719 -11.59 7.81 -27.31
C TYR A 719 -11.01 9.06 -26.63
N GLY A 720 -10.75 8.96 -25.32
CA GLY A 720 -10.08 9.96 -24.52
C GLY A 720 -9.35 9.32 -23.34
N GLY A 721 -8.05 9.03 -23.52
CA GLY A 721 -7.24 8.26 -22.56
C GLY A 721 -6.83 8.96 -21.25
N TYR A 722 -7.12 10.25 -21.08
CA TYR A 722 -6.72 11.04 -19.91
C TYR A 722 -7.93 11.49 -19.10
N TYR A 723 -8.20 10.83 -17.98
CA TYR A 723 -9.26 11.22 -17.07
C TYR A 723 -8.83 12.39 -16.18
N ASN A 724 -9.63 13.47 -16.22
CA ASN A 724 -9.54 14.60 -15.30
C ASN A 724 -10.96 15.04 -14.90
N ASN A 725 -11.34 14.76 -13.65
CA ASN A 725 -12.67 15.10 -13.15
C ASN A 725 -12.87 16.60 -12.91
N ASP A 726 -11.78 17.36 -12.72
CA ASP A 726 -11.80 18.79 -12.43
C ASP A 726 -11.87 19.65 -13.69
N GLU A 727 -11.58 19.06 -14.87
CA GLU A 727 -11.65 19.77 -16.15
C GLU A 727 -13.08 20.25 -16.41
N ASP A 728 -13.28 21.54 -16.66
CA ASP A 728 -14.59 22.08 -17.06
C ASP A 728 -14.46 22.95 -18.31
N SER A 729 -13.99 22.29 -19.38
CA SER A 729 -13.78 22.88 -20.69
C SER A 729 -15.06 22.87 -21.53
N ILE A 730 -15.02 23.41 -22.75
CA ILE A 730 -16.11 23.27 -23.72
C ILE A 730 -16.06 21.92 -24.46
N VAL A 731 -15.06 21.09 -24.18
CA VAL A 731 -14.88 19.79 -24.84
C VAL A 731 -15.74 18.76 -24.14
N LYS A 732 -16.91 18.49 -24.74
CA LYS A 732 -17.91 17.53 -24.21
C LYS A 732 -17.32 16.19 -23.76
N LYS A 733 -16.34 15.69 -24.51
CA LYS A 733 -15.73 14.36 -24.31
C LYS A 733 -14.95 14.24 -23.00
N THR A 734 -14.35 15.31 -22.50
CA THR A 734 -13.41 15.29 -21.37
C THR A 734 -13.93 16.08 -20.17
N ALA A 735 -14.77 17.09 -20.41
CA ALA A 735 -15.32 17.94 -19.35
C ALA A 735 -16.02 17.12 -18.24
N LYS A 736 -15.66 17.43 -17.00
CA LYS A 736 -16.03 16.76 -15.75
C LYS A 736 -15.78 15.26 -15.77
N GLY A 737 -14.76 14.86 -16.50
CA GLY A 737 -14.33 13.47 -16.61
C GLY A 737 -15.31 12.57 -17.34
N TRP A 738 -16.08 13.10 -18.31
CA TRP A 738 -17.03 12.32 -19.11
C TRP A 738 -16.36 11.12 -19.81
N ASN A 739 -15.04 11.17 -20.04
CA ASN A 739 -14.25 10.09 -20.60
C ASN A 739 -13.84 8.98 -19.60
N TYR A 740 -14.36 8.94 -18.37
CA TYR A 740 -13.97 7.97 -17.32
C TYR A 740 -13.91 6.50 -17.80
N HIS A 741 -14.81 6.13 -18.71
CA HIS A 741 -14.87 4.80 -19.34
C HIS A 741 -14.74 4.86 -20.87
N GLN A 742 -14.05 5.85 -21.42
CA GLN A 742 -13.89 6.07 -22.87
C GLN A 742 -12.42 6.07 -23.29
N GLY A 743 -11.54 5.38 -22.58
CA GLY A 743 -10.12 5.36 -22.91
C GLY A 743 -9.18 5.08 -21.74
N PRO A 744 -9.43 5.57 -20.51
CA PRO A 744 -8.61 5.25 -19.36
C PRO A 744 -8.47 3.73 -19.18
N GLU A 745 -7.35 3.33 -18.58
CA GLU A 745 -6.90 1.95 -18.49
C GLU A 745 -7.24 1.36 -17.12
N TRP A 746 -8.19 0.43 -17.09
CA TRP A 746 -8.75 -0.11 -15.84
C TRP A 746 -8.11 -1.45 -15.47
N LEU A 747 -7.78 -1.65 -14.20
CA LEU A 747 -6.99 -2.81 -13.76
C LEU A 747 -7.83 -4.06 -13.51
N TRP A 748 -9.01 -3.94 -12.92
CA TRP A 748 -9.85 -5.11 -12.61
C TRP A 748 -10.31 -5.83 -13.90
N VAL A 749 -10.65 -5.08 -14.95
CA VAL A 749 -10.99 -5.66 -16.26
C VAL A 749 -9.76 -6.23 -16.96
N ALA A 750 -8.58 -5.62 -16.76
CA ALA A 750 -7.33 -6.22 -17.24
C ALA A 750 -7.10 -7.60 -16.61
N ALA A 751 -7.40 -7.77 -15.31
CA ALA A 751 -7.33 -9.07 -14.67
C ALA A 751 -8.36 -10.08 -15.25
N TYR A 752 -9.59 -9.65 -15.56
CA TYR A 752 -10.53 -10.50 -16.31
C TYR A 752 -10.03 -10.87 -17.70
N PHE A 753 -9.37 -9.94 -18.42
CA PHE A 753 -8.69 -10.22 -19.69
C PHE A 753 -7.63 -11.33 -19.53
N LEU A 754 -6.78 -11.26 -18.49
CA LEU A 754 -5.77 -12.28 -18.23
C LEU A 754 -6.40 -13.65 -17.94
N ARG A 755 -7.48 -13.69 -17.16
CA ARG A 755 -8.24 -14.92 -16.88
C ARG A 755 -8.91 -15.48 -18.13
N ALA A 756 -9.56 -14.64 -18.93
CA ALA A 756 -10.15 -15.04 -20.20
C ALA A 756 -9.11 -15.65 -21.13
N LYS A 757 -7.92 -15.03 -21.22
CA LYS A 757 -6.81 -15.54 -22.01
C LYS A 757 -6.38 -16.94 -21.55
N LEU A 758 -6.27 -17.19 -20.24
CA LEU A 758 -5.96 -18.52 -19.71
C LEU A 758 -7.09 -19.53 -19.99
N SER A 759 -8.34 -19.15 -19.72
CA SER A 759 -9.51 -20.02 -19.87
C SER A 759 -9.72 -20.43 -21.33
N ILE A 760 -9.67 -19.48 -22.27
CA ILE A 760 -9.87 -19.77 -23.70
C ILE A 760 -8.68 -20.52 -24.29
N ALA A 761 -7.44 -20.20 -23.89
CA ALA A 761 -6.28 -20.97 -24.32
C ALA A 761 -6.38 -22.45 -23.90
N LYS A 762 -6.93 -22.71 -22.71
CA LYS A 762 -7.20 -24.06 -22.23
C LYS A 762 -8.30 -24.76 -23.04
N GLU A 763 -9.41 -24.06 -23.35
CA GLU A 763 -10.50 -24.62 -24.17
C GLU A 763 -10.10 -24.90 -25.63
N LEU A 764 -9.09 -24.20 -26.17
CA LEU A 764 -8.54 -24.52 -27.49
C LEU A 764 -7.83 -25.89 -27.54
N ASN A 765 -7.43 -26.44 -26.39
CA ASN A 765 -6.71 -27.70 -26.28
C ASN A 765 -5.42 -27.75 -27.15
N ASP A 766 -4.71 -26.63 -27.25
CA ASP A 766 -3.42 -26.48 -27.92
C ASP A 766 -2.36 -26.07 -26.88
N GLU A 767 -1.43 -26.99 -26.60
CA GLU A 767 -0.40 -26.81 -25.58
C GLU A 767 0.52 -25.61 -25.86
N ALA A 768 0.87 -25.38 -27.13
CA ALA A 768 1.74 -24.26 -27.49
C ALA A 768 1.05 -22.91 -27.30
N ILE A 769 -0.26 -22.83 -27.58
CA ILE A 769 -1.07 -21.63 -27.30
C ILE A 769 -1.18 -21.40 -25.78
N TYR A 770 -1.49 -22.46 -25.01
CA TYR A 770 -1.60 -22.38 -23.56
C TYR A 770 -0.30 -21.91 -22.90
N ASP A 771 0.84 -22.46 -23.31
CA ASP A 771 2.15 -22.06 -22.80
C ASP A 771 2.52 -20.61 -23.12
N ARG A 772 2.11 -20.11 -24.29
CA ARG A 772 2.27 -18.68 -24.63
C ARG A 772 1.36 -17.81 -23.76
N ALA A 773 0.12 -18.22 -23.53
CA ALA A 773 -0.80 -17.51 -22.64
C ALA A 773 -0.25 -17.42 -21.22
N VAL A 774 0.20 -18.54 -20.65
CA VAL A 774 0.81 -18.61 -19.31
C VAL A 774 2.01 -17.68 -19.20
N ARG A 775 2.94 -17.71 -20.16
CA ARG A 775 4.12 -16.82 -20.16
C ARG A 775 3.75 -15.35 -20.24
N SER A 776 2.79 -15.01 -21.10
CA SER A 776 2.29 -13.65 -21.27
C SER A 776 1.64 -13.11 -19.99
N VAL A 777 0.83 -13.93 -19.33
CA VAL A 777 0.17 -13.55 -18.06
C VAL A 777 1.20 -13.41 -16.94
N ARG A 778 2.19 -14.32 -16.85
CA ARG A 778 3.30 -14.21 -15.88
C ARG A 778 4.13 -12.95 -16.08
N ALA A 779 4.44 -12.60 -17.33
CA ALA A 779 5.16 -11.37 -17.64
C ALA A 779 4.37 -10.14 -17.16
N ARG A 780 3.06 -10.12 -17.38
CA ARG A 780 2.18 -9.03 -16.91
C ARG A 780 2.16 -8.88 -15.39
N MET A 781 2.23 -9.99 -14.64
CA MET A 781 2.32 -9.96 -13.17
C MET A 781 3.56 -9.21 -12.65
N GLY A 782 4.65 -9.18 -13.42
CA GLY A 782 5.85 -8.39 -13.09
C GLY A 782 5.55 -6.89 -12.97
N SER A 783 4.78 -6.33 -13.90
CA SER A 783 4.42 -4.91 -13.89
C SER A 783 3.55 -4.53 -12.70
N TYR A 784 2.63 -5.40 -12.27
CA TYR A 784 1.85 -5.19 -11.05
C TYR A 784 2.73 -5.22 -9.79
N TRP A 785 3.70 -6.13 -9.75
CA TRP A 785 4.66 -6.20 -8.64
C TRP A 785 5.52 -4.94 -8.54
N GLU A 786 6.07 -4.46 -9.66
CA GLU A 786 6.84 -3.21 -9.72
C GLU A 786 6.01 -2.02 -9.23
N HIS A 787 4.76 -1.91 -9.68
CA HIS A 787 3.86 -0.87 -9.20
C HIS A 787 3.67 -0.94 -7.68
N MET A 788 3.32 -2.12 -7.14
CA MET A 788 3.10 -2.29 -5.70
C MET A 788 4.33 -1.97 -4.86
N GLN A 789 5.55 -2.22 -5.34
CA GLN A 789 6.77 -1.86 -4.63
C GLN A 789 7.01 -0.35 -4.60
N SER A 790 6.65 0.36 -5.68
CA SER A 790 6.82 1.82 -5.77
C SER A 790 5.69 2.62 -5.12
N SER A 791 4.50 2.01 -4.99
CA SER A 791 3.31 2.67 -4.45
C SER A 791 3.40 2.85 -2.93
N PRO A 792 3.17 4.06 -2.39
CA PRO A 792 3.03 4.30 -0.95
C PRO A 792 1.93 3.44 -0.30
N TRP A 793 0.93 3.02 -1.07
CA TRP A 793 -0.18 2.19 -0.58
C TRP A 793 0.16 0.70 -0.56
N CYS A 794 1.27 0.28 -1.18
CA CYS A 794 1.60 -1.14 -1.41
C CYS A 794 0.42 -1.93 -2.00
N SER A 795 -0.36 -1.28 -2.88
CA SER A 795 -1.59 -1.79 -3.47
C SER A 795 -1.63 -1.45 -4.96
N LEU A 796 -2.76 -1.74 -5.61
CA LEU A 796 -3.01 -1.46 -7.02
C LEU A 796 -4.12 -0.42 -7.18
N PRO A 797 -3.99 0.51 -8.13
CA PRO A 797 -4.96 1.56 -8.35
C PRO A 797 -6.22 1.02 -9.03
N GLU A 798 -7.24 1.85 -9.07
CA GLU A 798 -8.47 1.61 -9.82
C GLU A 798 -8.21 1.64 -11.33
N LEU A 799 -7.55 2.70 -11.79
CA LEU A 799 -7.24 2.95 -13.18
C LEU A 799 -5.93 3.73 -13.34
N CYS A 800 -5.46 3.77 -14.57
CA CYS A 800 -4.40 4.67 -15.00
C CYS A 800 -4.84 5.40 -16.28
N ASN A 801 -4.19 6.51 -16.56
CA ASN A 801 -4.36 7.19 -17.83
C ASN A 801 -3.64 6.40 -18.93
N GLU A 802 -3.75 6.90 -20.16
CA GLU A 802 -3.17 6.30 -21.35
C GLU A 802 -1.72 5.82 -21.14
N ASN A 803 -1.46 4.58 -21.54
CA ASN A 803 -0.17 3.91 -21.48
C ASN A 803 0.44 3.88 -20.08
N GLY A 804 -0.38 3.61 -19.06
CA GLY A 804 0.06 3.49 -17.67
C GLY A 804 0.41 4.83 -16.99
N ALA A 805 0.08 5.96 -17.61
CA ALA A 805 0.33 7.27 -17.02
C ALA A 805 -0.45 7.45 -15.70
N PHE A 806 0.15 8.18 -14.75
CA PHE A 806 -0.49 8.47 -13.47
C PHE A 806 -1.82 9.21 -13.67
N CYS A 807 -2.83 8.83 -12.88
CA CYS A 807 -4.14 9.45 -12.88
C CYS A 807 -4.46 9.95 -11.47
N ALA A 808 -4.51 11.28 -11.31
CA ALA A 808 -4.77 11.90 -10.01
C ALA A 808 -6.18 11.62 -9.46
N GLY A 809 -7.16 11.41 -10.35
CA GLY A 809 -8.52 11.04 -9.98
C GLY A 809 -8.73 9.55 -9.71
N SER A 810 -7.71 8.70 -9.92
CA SER A 810 -7.79 7.28 -9.61
C SER A 810 -7.67 7.04 -8.13
N CYS A 811 -8.51 6.15 -7.59
CA CYS A 811 -8.25 5.57 -6.29
C CYS A 811 -6.90 4.81 -6.32
N PRO A 812 -5.95 5.06 -5.41
CA PRO A 812 -4.61 4.47 -5.44
C PRO A 812 -4.55 3.03 -4.91
N ALA A 813 -5.55 2.60 -4.12
CA ALA A 813 -5.69 1.24 -3.63
C ALA A 813 -7.14 0.80 -3.80
N GLN A 814 -7.39 -0.17 -4.69
CA GLN A 814 -8.75 -0.52 -5.09
C GLN A 814 -9.03 -2.02 -4.98
N ALA A 815 -10.16 -2.36 -4.34
CA ALA A 815 -10.50 -3.72 -3.95
C ALA A 815 -10.67 -4.68 -5.13
N TRP A 816 -11.37 -4.26 -6.19
CA TRP A 816 -11.57 -5.13 -7.37
C TRP A 816 -10.28 -5.38 -8.16
N SER A 817 -9.34 -4.44 -8.16
CA SER A 817 -8.07 -4.56 -8.89
C SER A 817 -7.22 -5.64 -8.22
N VAL A 818 -7.15 -5.61 -6.88
CA VAL A 818 -6.47 -6.62 -6.07
C VAL A 818 -7.22 -7.96 -6.12
N GLY A 819 -8.55 -7.95 -5.98
CA GLY A 819 -9.39 -9.15 -5.98
C GLY A 819 -9.31 -9.93 -7.30
N CYS A 820 -9.59 -9.29 -8.43
CA CYS A 820 -9.55 -9.96 -9.72
C CYS A 820 -8.14 -10.48 -10.07
N LEU A 821 -7.08 -9.79 -9.63
CA LEU A 821 -5.71 -10.25 -9.84
C LEU A 821 -5.33 -11.42 -8.92
N LEU A 822 -5.85 -11.47 -7.70
CA LEU A 822 -5.77 -12.66 -6.83
C LEU A 822 -6.44 -13.87 -7.48
N GLU A 823 -7.63 -13.72 -8.06
CA GLU A 823 -8.27 -14.80 -8.83
C GLU A 823 -7.42 -15.22 -10.04
N THR A 824 -6.77 -14.27 -10.71
CA THR A 824 -5.87 -14.57 -11.83
C THR A 824 -4.67 -15.39 -11.36
N ALA A 825 -4.06 -15.02 -10.23
CA ALA A 825 -2.95 -15.76 -9.65
C ALA A 825 -3.36 -17.16 -9.17
N ASP A 826 -4.54 -17.26 -8.56
CA ASP A 826 -5.13 -18.53 -8.15
C ASP A 826 -5.35 -19.46 -9.34
N GLN A 827 -5.97 -18.98 -10.42
CA GLN A 827 -6.16 -19.75 -11.65
C GLN A 827 -4.84 -20.19 -12.30
N LEU A 828 -3.82 -19.32 -12.28
CA LEU A 828 -2.53 -19.58 -12.91
C LEU A 828 -1.67 -20.61 -12.17
N TYR A 829 -1.72 -20.59 -10.83
CA TYR A 829 -0.87 -21.44 -9.98
C TYR A 829 -1.63 -22.57 -9.29
N ASN A 830 -2.95 -22.60 -9.43
CA ASN A 830 -3.85 -23.59 -8.83
C ASN A 830 -3.64 -23.68 -7.31
N TYR A 831 -3.74 -22.55 -6.62
CA TYR A 831 -3.58 -22.52 -5.15
C TYR A 831 -4.75 -23.18 -4.42
N HIS A 832 -5.92 -23.31 -5.06
CA HIS A 832 -7.13 -23.96 -4.54
C HIS A 832 -7.84 -24.81 -5.59
#